data_AF-A0A819Z6V3-F1
#
_entry.id   AF-A0A819Z6V3-F1
#
_cell.length_a   1.000
_cell.length_b   1.000
_cell.length_c   1.000
_cell.angle_alpha   90.00
_cell.angle_beta   90.00
_cell.angle_gamma   90.00
#
_symmetry.space_group_name_H-M   'P 1'
#
loop_
_entity.id
_entity.type
_entity.pdbx_description
1 polymer ?
#
loop_
_entity_poly.entity_id
_entity_poly.type
_entity_poly.pdbx_seq_one_letter_code
_entity_poly.pdbx_strand_id
1 'polypeptide(L)'
;MKILVNDMDTLRTIPELETKCAGTYYHTIENIRGYMQQLQGEAEKLVIAIDQQSGITNYRHLARSLARLKNASWINQISPGTYDNVMRRITEELVQYACQLEDSFMKVDFSLKCPENVSIAKEIVDKIESMQDLERSIPELEKYRNSILQRFLRCTQEAFDRIQKTFNLQDKDLYQIKQKLKELEEIKREYSNLHPARIYLQKQGYSNINMLTNDIEELKVKRKLENDVLLAAQCDMESELRNLNSIVQKYMNLLSSSSTDQDVFQTLSSMIGLDFQNQSSQTDAYLRSLGYSCIESVYEKISDVKKNYRQKLQRIEDQNTELRLLLDCLESIKKEHDLLITTRHSPSEEASFLQEKGFNSYELLDNSIQEITRVINEQGRNQQSYHFNDRLNALTANNALIYIRQCEKVGHDRVRENAIDANENLRKYIREYGIFLKHEIITKFNYMHTVDDEKDPFLYSQDLEIRLQELLSFSRFSYVFECINGAEMIEDFHQKFLEFHRTLSSKMEEYKNPSKIKELRNQVIIAQALTCGDRFCANIFSGNGFAALYRQYQGEIHKECRIVYKTVLDHISKGDYANADMALSDIQDKPLNPRDKAQIQNDLHCSLNKLMKDTKSIANWLDGKIEREDNRSQITKIKENIEQIRIACNKHMIMKLLDDDTQTSLQKFDNEINEILSRIILKGLNSIEAFMDADSFSEAEHGMETLSKVQRELAGYCISSDVTKKSDELRESLYQIVTKILERSDFEDVNKYSINPPKDLLAKLKKVASHGSARFTQAHNSMVGKIRQTFSVAIDQVHKAPLNERSLKIRSLNYALCFLPKDLQTQFKLQIDELSKLIIDEETAYRQDLERSFTFVNEDEHAITRLGVLAEKYSKHDMHDLLKTLREQCLKQLHMYRMNIQKFFDEQNVQSAIDTIKKILKYEESVGNYISEIKEVSNNVRDLTIKKISNCCDTLGNLYSIEQIQVIEKTFSDMFSFS
;
A
#
# COMPACT_ATOMS: atom_id res chain seq x y z
N MET A 1 -50.39 71.48 -56.77
CA MET A 1 -51.61 71.71 -55.97
C MET A 1 -51.51 72.96 -55.11
N LYS A 2 -50.49 73.12 -54.24
CA LYS A 2 -50.26 74.37 -53.47
C LYS A 2 -50.30 75.66 -54.32
N ILE A 3 -49.60 75.68 -55.46
CA ILE A 3 -49.59 76.82 -56.39
C ILE A 3 -51.01 77.12 -56.90
N LEU A 4 -51.73 76.09 -57.36
CA LEU A 4 -53.10 76.22 -57.85
C LEU A 4 -54.08 76.74 -56.78
N VAL A 5 -53.94 76.30 -55.53
CA VAL A 5 -54.80 76.78 -54.43
C VAL A 5 -54.45 78.23 -54.07
N ASN A 6 -53.17 78.59 -54.03
CA ASN A 6 -52.75 79.99 -53.87
C ASN A 6 -53.25 80.87 -55.01
N ASP A 7 -53.20 80.38 -56.25
CA ASP A 7 -53.73 81.09 -57.41
C ASP A 7 -55.26 81.25 -57.31
N MET A 8 -55.97 80.22 -56.82
CA MET A 8 -57.40 80.29 -56.53
C MET A 8 -57.72 81.30 -55.41
N ASP A 9 -56.95 81.31 -54.33
CA ASP A 9 -57.08 82.28 -53.24
C ASP A 9 -56.82 83.71 -53.73
N THR A 10 -55.83 83.88 -54.62
CA THR A 10 -55.51 85.16 -55.24
C THR A 10 -56.64 85.61 -56.17
N LEU A 11 -57.19 84.72 -56.99
CA LEU A 11 -58.33 85.01 -57.88
C LEU A 11 -59.60 85.40 -57.11
N ARG A 12 -59.76 84.90 -55.88
CA ARG A 12 -60.87 85.27 -54.99
C ARG A 12 -60.77 86.67 -54.39
N THR A 13 -59.63 87.35 -54.50
CA THR A 13 -59.55 88.77 -54.13
C THR A 13 -60.35 89.68 -55.06
N ILE A 14 -60.82 89.15 -56.20
CA ILE A 14 -61.71 89.83 -57.15
C ILE A 14 -63.18 89.50 -56.80
N PRO A 15 -64.00 90.47 -56.35
CA PRO A 15 -65.34 90.22 -55.78
C PRO A 15 -66.32 89.49 -56.71
N GLU A 16 -66.26 89.74 -58.03
CA GLU A 16 -67.18 89.10 -59.00
C GLU A 16 -66.84 87.62 -59.24
N LEU A 17 -65.54 87.28 -59.19
CA LEU A 17 -65.09 85.90 -59.27
C LEU A 17 -65.34 85.16 -57.97
N GLU A 18 -65.21 85.84 -56.83
CA GLU A 18 -65.57 85.27 -55.53
C GLU A 18 -67.03 84.80 -55.52
N THR A 19 -67.98 85.68 -55.89
CA THR A 19 -69.41 85.35 -55.87
C THR A 19 -69.79 84.25 -56.86
N LYS A 20 -69.19 84.24 -58.07
CA LYS A 20 -69.49 83.24 -59.10
C LYS A 20 -68.81 81.89 -58.87
N CYS A 21 -67.63 81.88 -58.26
CA CYS A 21 -66.83 80.66 -58.10
C CYS A 21 -66.81 80.14 -56.66
N ALA A 22 -67.45 80.82 -55.69
CA ALA A 22 -67.52 80.40 -54.29
C ALA A 22 -67.93 78.93 -54.11
N GLY A 23 -68.97 78.49 -54.82
CA GLY A 23 -69.44 77.10 -54.76
C GLY A 23 -68.39 76.09 -55.24
N THR A 24 -67.78 76.34 -56.41
CA THR A 24 -66.73 75.48 -56.98
C THR A 24 -65.46 75.49 -56.14
N TYR A 25 -65.08 76.64 -55.59
CA TYR A 25 -63.95 76.77 -54.69
C TYR A 25 -64.19 75.98 -53.41
N TYR A 26 -65.33 76.19 -52.74
CA TYR A 26 -65.66 75.49 -51.49
C TYR A 26 -65.72 73.99 -51.71
N HIS A 27 -66.34 73.54 -52.80
CA HIS A 27 -66.37 72.13 -53.18
C HIS A 27 -64.96 71.56 -53.44
N THR A 28 -64.08 72.36 -54.07
CA THR A 28 -62.68 71.96 -54.33
C THR A 28 -61.88 71.83 -53.03
N ILE A 29 -62.02 72.78 -52.10
CA ILE A 29 -61.38 72.74 -50.78
C ILE A 29 -61.93 71.60 -49.92
N GLU A 30 -63.24 71.35 -49.94
CA GLU A 30 -63.87 70.21 -49.25
C GLU A 30 -63.43 68.86 -49.86
N ASN A 31 -63.29 68.76 -51.18
CA ASN A 31 -62.74 67.55 -51.81
C ASN A 31 -61.29 67.32 -51.38
N ILE A 32 -60.45 68.36 -51.34
CA ILE A 32 -59.07 68.27 -50.81
C ILE A 32 -59.09 67.82 -49.34
N ARG A 33 -59.99 68.39 -48.52
CA ARG A 33 -60.16 67.98 -47.12
C ARG A 33 -60.61 66.51 -46.99
N GLY A 34 -61.55 66.07 -47.81
CA GLY A 34 -62.02 64.68 -47.87
C GLY A 34 -60.90 63.70 -48.24
N TYR A 35 -60.09 64.02 -49.25
CA TYR A 35 -58.90 63.25 -49.60
C TYR A 35 -57.88 63.19 -48.44
N MET A 36 -57.72 64.28 -47.68
CA MET A 36 -56.82 64.29 -46.51
C MET A 36 -57.35 63.47 -45.34
N GLN A 37 -58.66 63.53 -45.06
CA GLN A 37 -59.29 62.68 -44.05
C GLN A 37 -59.21 61.19 -44.43
N GLN A 38 -59.30 60.88 -45.72
CA GLN A 38 -59.07 59.53 -46.22
C GLN A 38 -57.61 59.09 -46.00
N LEU A 39 -56.63 59.93 -46.37
CA LEU A 39 -55.21 59.65 -46.14
C LEU A 39 -54.86 59.52 -44.65
N GLN A 40 -55.50 60.33 -43.79
CA GLN A 40 -55.41 60.19 -42.34
C GLN A 40 -55.99 58.84 -41.88
N GLY A 41 -57.19 58.48 -42.32
CA GLY A 41 -57.82 57.21 -41.96
C GLY A 41 -57.03 56.00 -42.46
N GLU A 42 -56.35 56.11 -43.61
CA GLU A 42 -55.43 55.09 -44.13
C GLU A 42 -54.16 55.00 -43.27
N ALA A 43 -53.56 56.12 -42.86
CA ALA A 43 -52.39 56.15 -42.00
C ALA A 43 -52.69 55.65 -40.57
N GLU A 44 -53.82 56.05 -39.98
CA GLU A 44 -54.26 55.60 -38.66
C GLU A 44 -54.60 54.10 -38.64
N LYS A 45 -55.23 53.57 -39.69
CA LYS A 45 -55.45 52.11 -39.83
C LYS A 45 -54.14 51.34 -39.89
N LEU A 46 -53.11 51.89 -40.55
CA LEU A 46 -51.79 51.26 -40.62
C LEU A 46 -51.05 51.32 -39.28
N VAL A 47 -51.22 52.39 -38.48
CA VAL A 47 -50.68 52.48 -37.13
C VAL A 47 -51.39 51.53 -36.16
N ILE A 48 -52.72 51.44 -36.21
CA ILE A 48 -53.49 50.48 -35.39
C ILE A 48 -53.10 49.03 -35.75
N ALA A 49 -52.85 48.73 -37.02
CA ALA A 49 -52.35 47.42 -37.44
C ALA A 49 -50.94 47.10 -36.90
N ILE A 50 -50.11 48.12 -36.66
CA ILE A 50 -48.79 47.98 -36.02
C ILE A 50 -48.96 47.67 -34.53
N ASP A 51 -49.84 48.39 -33.84
CA ASP A 51 -50.11 48.22 -32.40
C ASP A 51 -50.78 46.86 -32.10
N GLN A 52 -51.67 46.38 -32.99
CA GLN A 52 -52.37 45.10 -32.85
C GLN A 52 -51.54 43.86 -33.26
N GLN A 53 -50.27 44.02 -33.67
CA GLN A 53 -49.36 42.94 -34.10
C GLN A 53 -49.94 42.02 -35.19
N SER A 54 -50.95 42.46 -35.93
CA SER A 54 -51.72 41.62 -36.84
C SER A 54 -51.09 41.57 -38.24
N GLY A 55 -50.00 40.82 -38.39
CA GLY A 55 -49.41 40.43 -39.68
C GLY A 55 -48.31 41.33 -40.26
N ILE A 56 -47.87 41.00 -41.49
CA ILE A 56 -46.74 41.65 -42.20
C ILE A 56 -47.06 43.14 -42.40
N THR A 57 -46.51 43.97 -41.54
CA THR A 57 -46.65 45.42 -41.66
C THR A 57 -45.79 45.92 -42.81
N ASN A 58 -46.40 46.58 -43.79
CA ASN A 58 -45.67 47.19 -44.90
C ASN A 58 -45.21 48.61 -44.53
N TYR A 59 -44.12 48.71 -43.76
CA TYR A 59 -43.54 50.00 -43.33
C TYR A 59 -43.16 50.91 -44.49
N ARG A 60 -42.83 50.35 -45.67
CA ARG A 60 -42.59 51.11 -46.89
C ARG A 60 -43.86 51.80 -47.41
N HIS A 61 -45.02 51.15 -47.30
CA HIS A 61 -46.31 51.75 -47.64
C HIS A 61 -46.65 52.88 -46.66
N LEU A 62 -46.41 52.67 -45.36
CA LEU A 62 -46.58 53.71 -44.34
C LEU A 62 -45.64 54.90 -44.59
N ALA A 63 -44.36 54.65 -44.90
CA ALA A 63 -43.39 55.70 -45.23
C ALA A 63 -43.82 56.56 -46.43
N ARG A 64 -44.35 55.93 -47.49
CA ARG A 64 -44.90 56.66 -48.65
C ARG A 64 -46.13 57.49 -48.26
N SER A 65 -46.99 56.95 -47.41
CA SER A 65 -48.20 57.64 -46.93
C SER A 65 -47.83 58.85 -46.06
N LEU A 66 -46.85 58.69 -45.15
CA LEU A 66 -46.29 59.77 -44.35
C LEU A 66 -45.58 60.82 -45.21
N ALA A 67 -44.83 60.43 -46.23
CA ALA A 67 -44.21 61.37 -47.16
C ALA A 67 -45.26 62.20 -47.93
N ARG A 68 -46.38 61.57 -48.35
CA ARG A 68 -47.50 62.28 -48.98
C ARG A 68 -48.19 63.24 -48.02
N LEU A 69 -48.41 62.83 -46.77
CA LEU A 69 -48.94 63.71 -45.71
C LEU A 69 -47.99 64.88 -45.46
N LYS A 70 -46.67 64.64 -45.35
CA LYS A 70 -45.64 65.68 -45.16
C LYS A 70 -45.61 66.69 -46.31
N ASN A 71 -45.77 66.22 -47.55
CA ASN A 71 -45.91 67.09 -48.73
C ASN A 71 -47.23 67.87 -48.75
N ALA A 72 -48.23 67.47 -47.97
CA ALA A 72 -49.49 68.16 -47.77
C ALA A 72 -49.51 69.11 -46.55
N SER A 73 -48.34 69.35 -45.91
CA SER A 73 -48.18 70.26 -44.76
C SER A 73 -48.68 71.69 -45.00
N TRP A 74 -48.74 72.15 -46.25
CA TRP A 74 -49.31 73.44 -46.62
C TRP A 74 -50.81 73.59 -46.26
N ILE A 75 -51.53 72.49 -46.04
CA ILE A 75 -52.95 72.50 -45.68
C ILE A 75 -53.20 73.07 -44.27
N ASN A 76 -52.19 73.06 -43.38
CA ASN A 76 -52.26 73.77 -42.10
C ASN A 76 -52.50 75.28 -42.26
N GLN A 77 -52.18 75.86 -43.43
CA GLN A 77 -52.45 77.27 -43.73
C GLN A 77 -53.95 77.53 -43.95
N ILE A 78 -54.73 76.49 -44.27
CA ILE A 78 -56.17 76.55 -44.56
C ILE A 78 -56.99 75.97 -43.39
N SER A 79 -56.46 74.97 -42.69
CA SER A 79 -57.07 74.36 -41.50
C SER A 79 -56.00 74.10 -40.44
N PRO A 80 -55.74 75.09 -39.56
CA PRO A 80 -54.68 75.00 -38.56
C PRO A 80 -54.87 73.79 -37.62
N GLY A 81 -53.79 73.02 -37.41
CA GLY A 81 -53.74 71.92 -36.45
C GLY A 81 -54.21 70.55 -36.95
N THR A 82 -54.84 70.47 -38.13
CA THR A 82 -55.33 69.18 -38.67
C THR A 82 -54.16 68.27 -39.09
N TYR A 83 -53.15 68.81 -39.77
CA TYR A 83 -51.97 68.02 -40.15
C TYR A 83 -51.05 67.75 -38.95
N ASP A 84 -50.81 68.76 -38.10
CA ASP A 84 -49.89 68.62 -36.95
C ASP A 84 -50.37 67.57 -35.94
N ASN A 85 -51.68 67.51 -35.66
CA ASN A 85 -52.22 66.52 -34.73
C ASN A 85 -52.12 65.08 -35.26
N VAL A 86 -52.33 64.86 -36.56
CA VAL A 86 -52.23 63.54 -37.18
C VAL A 86 -50.79 63.06 -37.22
N MET A 87 -49.87 63.92 -37.68
CA MET A 87 -48.45 63.59 -37.70
C MET A 87 -47.91 63.36 -36.30
N ARG A 88 -48.27 64.20 -35.32
CA ARG A 88 -47.85 64.04 -33.92
C ARG A 88 -48.32 62.70 -33.35
N ARG A 89 -49.58 62.33 -33.53
CA ARG A 89 -50.12 61.05 -33.03
C ARG A 89 -49.42 59.84 -33.67
N ILE A 90 -49.23 59.85 -34.99
CA ILE A 90 -48.53 58.75 -35.69
C ILE A 90 -47.08 58.65 -35.21
N THR A 91 -46.41 59.78 -35.01
CA THR A 91 -45.06 59.83 -34.44
C THR A 91 -45.02 59.27 -33.02
N GLU A 92 -45.92 59.70 -32.13
CA GLU A 92 -46.01 59.23 -30.74
C GLU A 92 -46.18 57.70 -30.67
N GLU A 93 -47.08 57.11 -31.48
CA GLU A 93 -47.34 55.66 -31.50
C GLU A 93 -46.16 54.85 -32.05
N LEU A 94 -45.54 55.30 -33.14
CA LEU A 94 -44.37 54.62 -33.72
C LEU A 94 -43.14 54.70 -32.81
N VAL A 95 -42.94 55.84 -32.14
CA VAL A 95 -41.88 56.00 -31.14
C VAL A 95 -42.15 55.13 -29.92
N GLN A 96 -43.41 55.06 -29.44
CA GLN A 96 -43.78 54.18 -28.34
C GLN A 96 -43.56 52.71 -28.70
N TYR A 97 -43.90 52.27 -29.90
CA TYR A 97 -43.62 50.92 -30.38
C TYR A 97 -42.10 50.64 -30.48
N ALA A 98 -41.31 51.58 -31.01
CA ALA A 98 -39.85 51.46 -31.03
C ALA A 98 -39.24 51.37 -29.61
N CYS A 99 -39.79 52.11 -28.65
CA CYS A 99 -39.41 52.04 -27.23
C CYS A 99 -39.77 50.67 -26.62
N GLN A 100 -40.94 50.10 -26.94
CA GLN A 100 -41.32 48.75 -26.50
C GLN A 100 -40.42 47.66 -27.10
N LEU A 101 -40.00 47.81 -28.36
CA LEU A 101 -39.03 46.92 -28.99
C LEU A 101 -37.67 47.00 -28.31
N GLU A 102 -37.21 48.21 -27.96
CA GLU A 102 -35.97 48.42 -27.20
C GLU A 102 -36.06 47.77 -25.80
N ASP A 103 -37.13 48.01 -25.05
CA ASP A 103 -37.35 47.39 -23.73
C ASP A 103 -37.41 45.86 -23.79
N SER A 104 -38.06 45.34 -24.84
CA SER A 104 -38.12 43.89 -25.08
C SER A 104 -36.73 43.34 -25.40
N PHE A 105 -35.96 44.08 -26.21
CA PHE A 105 -34.58 43.73 -26.56
C PHE A 105 -33.65 43.73 -25.33
N MET A 106 -33.77 44.72 -24.45
CA MET A 106 -32.94 44.83 -23.24
C MET A 106 -33.17 43.69 -22.24
N LYS A 107 -34.32 43.01 -22.32
CA LYS A 107 -34.64 41.83 -21.50
C LYS A 107 -34.10 40.52 -22.09
N VAL A 108 -33.62 40.52 -23.34
CA VAL A 108 -33.08 39.32 -23.97
C VAL A 108 -31.72 38.98 -23.38
N ASP A 109 -31.58 37.77 -22.85
CA ASP A 109 -30.28 37.25 -22.38
C ASP A 109 -29.50 36.64 -23.54
N PHE A 110 -28.31 37.20 -23.81
CA PHE A 110 -27.36 36.72 -24.83
C PHE A 110 -26.33 35.73 -24.28
N SER A 111 -26.50 35.24 -23.04
CA SER A 111 -25.59 34.25 -22.47
C SER A 111 -25.65 32.92 -23.22
N LEU A 112 -24.55 32.18 -23.21
CA LEU A 112 -24.46 30.83 -23.76
C LEU A 112 -25.37 29.82 -23.03
N LYS A 113 -26.12 30.20 -21.99
CA LYS A 113 -27.10 29.33 -21.33
C LYS A 113 -28.42 29.26 -22.09
N CYS A 114 -28.75 30.30 -22.86
CA CYS A 114 -30.01 30.42 -23.60
C CYS A 114 -29.72 30.76 -25.07
N PRO A 115 -29.04 29.88 -25.83
CA PRO A 115 -28.63 30.17 -27.20
C PRO A 115 -29.81 30.38 -28.16
N GLU A 116 -31.02 29.93 -27.78
CA GLU A 116 -32.25 30.16 -28.54
C GLU A 116 -32.66 31.64 -28.55
N ASN A 117 -32.28 32.42 -27.53
CA ASN A 117 -32.64 33.83 -27.42
C ASN A 117 -32.08 34.71 -28.54
N VAL A 118 -31.05 34.24 -29.24
CA VAL A 118 -30.51 34.93 -30.43
C VAL A 118 -31.57 35.06 -31.52
N SER A 119 -32.48 34.08 -31.68
CA SER A 119 -33.55 34.19 -32.66
C SER A 119 -34.58 35.25 -32.26
N ILE A 120 -34.89 35.36 -30.97
CA ILE A 120 -35.78 36.40 -30.42
C ILE A 120 -35.16 37.79 -30.64
N ALA A 121 -33.87 37.94 -30.32
CA ALA A 121 -33.12 39.18 -30.58
C ALA A 121 -33.13 39.54 -32.07
N LYS A 122 -32.91 38.55 -32.94
CA LYS A 122 -32.96 38.74 -34.40
C LYS A 122 -34.33 39.22 -34.86
N GLU A 123 -35.42 38.62 -34.38
CA GLU A 123 -36.77 39.06 -34.76
C GLU A 123 -37.05 40.52 -34.37
N ILE A 124 -36.53 40.97 -33.22
CA ILE A 124 -36.64 42.37 -32.79
C ILE A 124 -35.78 43.28 -33.68
N VAL A 125 -34.56 42.86 -34.02
CA VAL A 125 -33.66 43.57 -34.95
C VAL A 125 -34.29 43.70 -36.34
N ASP A 126 -34.81 42.61 -36.91
CA ASP A 126 -35.45 42.61 -38.23
C ASP A 126 -36.67 43.55 -38.24
N LYS A 127 -37.45 43.60 -37.15
CA LYS A 127 -38.58 44.51 -36.99
C LYS A 127 -38.13 45.98 -36.96
N ILE A 128 -37.14 46.34 -36.14
CA ILE A 128 -36.69 47.74 -36.06
C ILE A 128 -35.95 48.18 -37.34
N GLU A 129 -35.21 47.29 -38.00
CA GLU A 129 -34.58 47.58 -39.29
C GLU A 129 -35.61 47.82 -40.39
N SER A 130 -36.74 47.10 -40.38
CA SER A 130 -37.81 47.33 -41.35
C SER A 130 -38.49 48.72 -41.22
N MET A 131 -38.29 49.41 -40.08
CA MET A 131 -38.77 50.77 -39.86
C MET A 131 -37.83 51.85 -40.44
N GLN A 132 -36.66 51.49 -40.99
CA GLN A 132 -35.68 52.44 -41.54
C GLN A 132 -36.28 53.39 -42.59
N ASP A 133 -37.20 52.91 -43.44
CA ASP A 133 -37.88 53.73 -44.45
C ASP A 133 -38.69 54.91 -43.81
N LEU A 134 -39.09 54.79 -42.54
CA LEU A 134 -39.86 55.81 -41.80
C LEU A 134 -38.99 56.95 -41.24
N GLU A 135 -37.68 56.76 -41.10
CA GLU A 135 -36.76 57.73 -40.48
C GLU A 135 -36.75 59.09 -41.19
N ARG A 136 -37.00 59.10 -42.51
CA ARG A 136 -37.13 60.35 -43.30
C ARG A 136 -38.31 61.21 -42.87
N SER A 137 -39.35 60.59 -42.32
CA SER A 137 -40.55 61.25 -41.82
C SER A 137 -40.50 61.46 -40.31
N ILE A 138 -39.88 60.53 -39.57
CA ILE A 138 -39.78 60.51 -38.10
C ILE A 138 -38.32 60.20 -37.69
N PRO A 139 -37.45 61.22 -37.60
CA PRO A 139 -36.02 61.03 -37.31
C PRO A 139 -35.75 60.38 -35.93
N GLU A 140 -36.67 60.48 -34.98
CA GLU A 140 -36.54 59.92 -33.63
C GLU A 140 -36.37 58.39 -33.63
N LEU A 141 -36.88 57.71 -34.66
CA LEU A 141 -36.75 56.25 -34.81
C LEU A 141 -35.31 55.80 -35.03
N GLU A 142 -34.46 56.65 -35.63
CA GLU A 142 -33.05 56.36 -35.90
C GLU A 142 -32.29 56.08 -34.59
N LYS A 143 -32.62 56.80 -33.52
CA LYS A 143 -32.01 56.61 -32.19
C LYS A 143 -32.27 55.19 -31.67
N TYR A 144 -33.50 54.72 -31.73
CA TYR A 144 -33.88 53.39 -31.23
C TYR A 144 -33.30 52.27 -32.10
N ARG A 145 -33.34 52.43 -33.43
CA ARG A 145 -32.71 51.48 -34.37
C ARG A 145 -31.22 51.35 -34.07
N ASN A 146 -30.50 52.47 -33.98
CA ASN A 146 -29.06 52.45 -33.71
C ASN A 146 -28.74 51.88 -32.32
N SER A 147 -29.55 52.18 -31.30
CA SER A 147 -29.40 51.62 -29.94
C SER A 147 -29.50 50.09 -29.93
N ILE A 148 -30.56 49.55 -30.54
CA ILE A 148 -30.80 48.11 -30.63
C ILE A 148 -29.70 47.43 -31.45
N LEU A 149 -29.35 47.97 -32.63
CA LEU A 149 -28.30 47.40 -33.49
C LEU A 149 -26.93 47.38 -32.81
N GLN A 150 -26.51 48.49 -32.19
CA GLN A 150 -25.22 48.55 -31.49
C GLN A 150 -25.19 47.60 -30.29
N ARG A 151 -26.30 47.50 -29.54
CA ARG A 151 -26.39 46.54 -28.43
C ARG A 151 -26.32 45.10 -28.94
N PHE A 152 -27.01 44.76 -30.02
CA PHE A 152 -26.97 43.44 -30.64
C PHE A 152 -25.55 43.05 -31.08
N LEU A 153 -24.86 43.95 -31.80
CA LEU A 153 -23.48 43.73 -32.23
C LEU A 153 -22.53 43.55 -31.05
N ARG A 154 -22.64 44.39 -30.02
CA ARG A 154 -21.82 44.28 -28.81
C ARG A 154 -22.07 42.96 -28.08
N CYS A 155 -23.32 42.59 -27.82
CA CYS A 155 -23.65 41.38 -27.07
C CYS A 155 -23.25 40.10 -27.83
N THR A 156 -23.42 40.08 -29.15
CA THR A 156 -22.95 38.96 -29.98
C THR A 156 -21.42 38.87 -30.00
N GLN A 157 -20.72 40.00 -30.09
CA GLN A 157 -19.26 40.03 -30.01
C GLN A 157 -18.75 39.53 -28.65
N GLU A 158 -19.32 40.01 -27.53
CA GLU A 158 -18.96 39.55 -26.18
C GLU A 158 -19.16 38.03 -26.03
N ALA A 159 -20.21 37.47 -26.65
CA ALA A 159 -20.45 36.03 -26.64
C ALA A 159 -19.37 35.27 -27.45
N PHE A 160 -19.00 35.77 -28.64
CA PHE A 160 -17.92 35.17 -29.44
C PHE A 160 -16.57 35.24 -28.71
N ASP A 161 -16.26 36.36 -28.06
CA ASP A 161 -15.01 36.50 -27.28
C ASP A 161 -14.97 35.49 -26.11
N ARG A 162 -16.10 35.26 -25.44
CA ARG A 162 -16.21 34.24 -24.39
C ARG A 162 -16.03 32.82 -24.94
N ILE A 163 -16.62 32.51 -26.09
CA ILE A 163 -16.44 31.22 -26.77
C ILE A 163 -14.97 31.03 -27.10
N GLN A 164 -14.34 32.03 -27.73
CA GLN A 164 -12.95 31.96 -28.14
C GLN A 164 -11.99 31.83 -26.95
N LYS A 165 -12.22 32.58 -25.86
CA LYS A 165 -11.43 32.46 -24.63
C LYS A 165 -11.56 31.09 -23.96
N THR A 166 -12.74 30.48 -24.03
CA THR A 166 -13.03 29.19 -23.37
C THR A 166 -12.50 28.02 -24.20
N PHE A 167 -12.66 28.07 -25.52
CA PHE A 167 -12.33 27.00 -26.46
C PHE A 167 -11.18 27.40 -27.38
N ASN A 168 -10.07 27.82 -26.76
CA ASN A 168 -8.87 28.18 -27.49
C ASN A 168 -7.90 26.99 -27.58
N LEU A 169 -7.55 26.61 -28.80
CA LEU A 169 -6.46 25.66 -29.04
C LEU A 169 -5.08 26.31 -28.89
N GLN A 170 -5.01 27.62 -29.03
CA GLN A 170 -3.77 28.37 -28.94
C GLN A 170 -3.40 28.63 -27.47
N ASP A 171 -2.12 28.91 -27.21
CA ASP A 171 -1.69 29.40 -25.90
C ASP A 171 -2.55 30.60 -25.48
N LYS A 172 -2.88 30.73 -24.18
CA LYS A 172 -3.68 31.86 -23.67
C LYS A 172 -3.02 33.19 -24.04
N ASP A 173 -1.70 33.19 -24.16
CA ASP A 173 -0.89 34.33 -24.58
C ASP A 173 -1.11 34.67 -26.06
N LEU A 174 -1.22 33.69 -26.96
CA LEU A 174 -1.44 33.93 -28.39
C LEU A 174 -2.82 34.54 -28.67
N TYR A 175 -3.84 34.19 -27.90
CA TYR A 175 -5.15 34.84 -27.99
C TYR A 175 -5.10 36.30 -27.54
N GLN A 176 -4.43 36.59 -26.42
CA GLN A 176 -4.25 37.98 -25.96
C GLN A 176 -3.46 38.81 -27.00
N ILE A 177 -2.45 38.20 -27.62
CA ILE A 177 -1.65 38.84 -28.69
C ILE A 177 -2.51 39.12 -29.93
N LYS A 178 -3.41 38.21 -30.33
CA LYS A 178 -4.37 38.43 -31.44
C LYS A 178 -5.43 39.48 -31.11
N GLN A 179 -5.93 39.52 -29.88
CA GLN A 179 -6.88 40.54 -29.43
C GLN A 179 -6.22 41.93 -29.47
N LYS A 180 -4.97 42.01 -29.00
CA LYS A 180 -4.14 43.21 -29.12
C LYS A 180 -3.92 43.62 -30.57
N LEU A 181 -3.73 42.68 -31.50
CA LEU A 181 -3.64 43.00 -32.93
C LEU A 181 -4.93 43.65 -33.46
N LYS A 182 -6.11 43.09 -33.13
CA LYS A 182 -7.40 43.66 -33.55
C LYS A 182 -7.59 45.09 -33.04
N GLU A 183 -7.25 45.35 -31.77
CA GLU A 183 -7.31 46.69 -31.18
C GLU A 183 -6.39 47.69 -31.92
N LEU A 184 -5.17 47.27 -32.28
CA LEU A 184 -4.24 48.12 -33.03
C LEU A 184 -4.70 48.38 -34.46
N GLU A 185 -5.28 47.39 -35.13
CA GLU A 185 -5.87 47.55 -36.46
C GLU A 185 -7.08 48.48 -36.45
N GLU A 186 -7.85 48.49 -35.37
CA GLU A 186 -8.96 49.42 -35.17
C GLU A 186 -8.47 50.84 -34.95
N ILE A 187 -7.44 51.06 -34.11
CA ILE A 187 -6.78 52.36 -33.95
C ILE A 187 -6.22 52.85 -35.29
N LYS A 188 -5.60 51.96 -36.09
CA LYS A 188 -5.10 52.29 -37.44
C LYS A 188 -6.22 52.72 -38.39
N ARG A 189 -7.39 52.07 -38.30
CA ARG A 189 -8.57 52.42 -39.11
C ARG A 189 -9.15 53.77 -38.69
N GLU A 190 -9.30 54.01 -37.39
CA GLU A 190 -9.78 55.28 -36.84
C GLU A 190 -8.86 56.44 -37.21
N TYR A 191 -7.54 56.26 -37.06
CA TYR A 191 -6.53 57.22 -37.51
C TYR A 191 -6.67 57.54 -39.00
N SER A 192 -6.86 56.52 -39.83
CA SER A 192 -7.03 56.68 -41.29
C SER A 192 -8.31 57.42 -41.70
N ASN A 193 -9.29 57.54 -40.81
CA ASN A 193 -10.56 58.24 -41.05
C ASN A 193 -10.51 59.72 -40.62
N LEU A 194 -9.45 60.17 -39.95
CA LEU A 194 -9.23 61.57 -39.60
C LEU A 194 -8.69 62.39 -40.80
N HIS A 195 -8.27 61.75 -41.90
CA HIS A 195 -7.60 62.41 -43.01
C HIS A 195 -8.56 63.30 -43.84
N PRO A 196 -8.33 64.63 -43.93
CA PRO A 196 -9.25 65.57 -44.60
C PRO A 196 -9.53 65.25 -46.07
N ALA A 197 -8.52 64.79 -46.82
CA ALA A 197 -8.71 64.40 -48.22
C ALA A 197 -9.64 63.18 -48.40
N ARG A 198 -9.66 62.26 -47.42
CA ARG A 198 -10.52 61.06 -47.46
C ARG A 198 -11.95 61.40 -47.07
N ILE A 199 -12.12 62.27 -46.08
CA ILE A 199 -13.43 62.84 -45.71
C ILE A 199 -14.01 63.61 -46.91
N TYR A 200 -13.19 64.38 -47.62
CA TYR A 200 -13.60 65.09 -48.84
C TYR A 200 -14.07 64.11 -49.92
N LEU A 201 -13.30 63.07 -50.24
CA LEU A 201 -13.71 62.03 -51.21
C LEU A 201 -15.03 61.36 -50.82
N GLN A 202 -15.22 60.98 -49.56
CA GLN A 202 -16.48 60.38 -49.09
C GLN A 202 -17.66 61.34 -49.22
N LYS A 203 -17.47 62.64 -48.93
CA LYS A 203 -18.49 63.67 -49.15
C LYS A 203 -18.86 63.82 -50.64
N GLN A 204 -17.90 63.60 -51.54
CA GLN A 204 -18.13 63.59 -52.99
C GLN A 204 -18.68 62.23 -53.50
N GLY A 205 -19.00 61.28 -52.61
CA GLY A 205 -19.58 59.99 -52.96
C GLY A 205 -18.58 58.90 -53.34
N TYR A 206 -17.27 59.16 -53.21
CA TYR A 206 -16.20 58.22 -53.55
C TYR A 206 -15.60 57.55 -52.30
N SER A 207 -15.52 56.21 -52.29
CA SER A 207 -14.97 55.47 -51.16
C SER A 207 -13.43 55.53 -51.08
N ASN A 208 -12.77 55.71 -52.23
CA ASN A 208 -11.33 55.85 -52.36
C ASN A 208 -10.94 56.53 -53.70
N ILE A 209 -9.69 56.99 -53.81
CA ILE A 209 -9.16 57.68 -54.99
C ILE A 209 -9.07 56.79 -56.24
N ASN A 210 -8.97 55.46 -56.07
CA ASN A 210 -8.91 54.53 -57.20
C ASN A 210 -10.27 54.45 -57.91
N MET A 211 -11.39 54.51 -57.17
CA MET A 211 -12.72 54.61 -57.78
C MET A 211 -12.85 55.88 -58.62
N LEU A 212 -12.49 57.05 -58.07
CA LEU A 212 -12.50 58.31 -58.82
C LEU A 212 -11.58 58.26 -60.05
N THR A 213 -10.40 57.64 -59.92
CA THR A 213 -9.45 57.51 -61.04
C THR A 213 -9.96 56.55 -62.11
N ASN A 214 -10.61 55.46 -61.73
CA ASN A 214 -11.23 54.53 -62.67
C ASN A 214 -12.37 55.19 -63.43
N ASP A 215 -13.25 55.95 -62.76
CA ASP A 215 -14.33 56.70 -63.43
C ASP A 215 -13.77 57.74 -64.41
N ILE A 216 -12.70 58.45 -64.04
CA ILE A 216 -12.01 59.40 -64.93
C ILE A 216 -11.46 58.67 -66.18
N GLU A 217 -10.78 57.54 -65.99
CA GLU A 217 -10.22 56.78 -67.11
C GLU A 217 -11.30 56.14 -67.99
N GLU A 218 -12.39 55.64 -67.40
CA GLU A 218 -13.54 55.12 -68.14
C GLU A 218 -14.17 56.22 -69.01
N LEU A 219 -14.35 57.43 -68.47
CA LEU A 219 -14.86 58.57 -69.23
C LEU A 219 -13.87 59.03 -70.32
N LYS A 220 -12.55 58.97 -70.09
CA LYS A 220 -11.55 59.24 -71.14
C LYS A 220 -11.64 58.23 -72.27
N VAL A 221 -11.78 56.95 -71.94
CA VAL A 221 -11.95 55.88 -72.93
C VAL A 221 -13.24 56.09 -73.71
N LYS A 222 -14.35 56.40 -73.03
CA LYS A 222 -15.65 56.66 -73.67
C LYS A 222 -15.60 57.87 -74.60
N ARG A 223 -14.96 58.97 -74.18
CA ARG A 223 -14.73 60.15 -75.02
C ARG A 223 -13.85 59.85 -76.24
N LYS A 224 -12.82 59.02 -76.06
CA LYS A 224 -11.97 58.58 -77.17
C LYS A 224 -12.78 57.76 -78.18
N LEU A 225 -13.61 56.84 -77.69
CA LEU A 225 -14.49 56.04 -78.53
C LEU A 225 -15.47 56.91 -79.34
N GLU A 226 -16.09 57.92 -78.73
CA GLU A 226 -16.98 58.85 -79.44
C GLU A 226 -16.23 59.67 -80.52
N ASN A 227 -14.98 60.07 -80.26
CA ASN A 227 -14.14 60.71 -81.28
C ASN A 227 -13.76 59.75 -82.41
N ASP A 228 -13.51 58.47 -82.11
CA ASP A 228 -13.22 57.47 -83.12
C ASP A 228 -14.48 57.18 -83.98
N VAL A 229 -15.67 57.17 -83.36
CA VAL A 229 -16.96 57.09 -84.06
C VAL A 229 -17.18 58.30 -84.97
N LEU A 230 -16.79 59.50 -84.54
CA LEU A 230 -16.84 60.71 -85.36
C LEU A 230 -15.95 60.58 -86.61
N LEU A 231 -14.71 60.12 -86.44
CA LEU A 231 -13.77 59.90 -87.53
C LEU A 231 -14.28 58.82 -88.51
N ALA A 232 -14.85 57.73 -87.99
CA ALA A 232 -15.46 56.69 -88.81
C ALA A 232 -16.66 57.25 -89.62
N ALA A 233 -17.55 58.01 -88.98
CA ALA A 233 -18.69 58.64 -89.64
C ALA A 233 -18.25 59.64 -90.73
N GLN A 234 -17.14 60.35 -90.53
CA GLN A 234 -16.56 61.22 -91.54
C GLN A 234 -16.01 60.42 -92.74
N CYS A 235 -15.27 59.35 -92.47
CA CYS A 235 -14.75 58.45 -93.51
C CYS A 235 -15.87 57.81 -94.34
N ASP A 236 -16.94 57.35 -93.69
CA ASP A 236 -18.13 56.79 -94.34
C ASP A 236 -18.79 57.81 -95.25
N MET A 237 -19.01 59.04 -94.74
CA MET A 237 -19.57 60.14 -95.52
C MET A 237 -18.67 60.49 -96.72
N GLU A 238 -17.36 60.60 -96.53
CA GLU A 238 -16.42 60.93 -97.61
C GLU A 238 -16.33 59.82 -98.66
N SER A 239 -16.46 58.55 -98.26
CA SER A 239 -16.53 57.41 -99.16
C SER A 239 -17.82 57.44 -99.98
N GLU A 240 -18.96 57.64 -99.31
CA GLU A 240 -20.28 57.71 -99.96
C GLU A 240 -20.37 58.92 -100.91
N LEU A 241 -19.87 60.09 -100.50
CA LEU A 241 -19.77 61.27 -101.35
C LEU A 241 -18.82 61.07 -102.51
N ARG A 242 -17.67 60.40 -102.33
CA ARG A 242 -16.76 60.06 -103.44
C ARG A 242 -17.45 59.15 -104.45
N ASN A 243 -18.18 58.14 -104.00
CA ASN A 243 -18.96 57.27 -104.88
C ASN A 243 -20.02 58.07 -105.64
N LEU A 244 -20.85 58.87 -104.95
CA LEU A 244 -21.88 59.69 -105.58
C LEU A 244 -21.29 60.72 -106.55
N ASN A 245 -20.17 61.37 -106.20
CA ASN A 245 -19.47 62.30 -107.08
C ASN A 245 -18.82 61.59 -108.28
N SER A 246 -18.37 60.35 -108.14
CA SER A 246 -17.87 59.56 -109.27
C SER A 246 -18.99 59.19 -110.26
N ILE A 247 -20.21 58.96 -109.76
CA ILE A 247 -21.41 58.76 -110.58
C ILE A 247 -21.73 60.05 -111.33
N VAL A 248 -21.71 61.20 -110.63
CA VAL A 248 -21.91 62.53 -111.25
C VAL A 248 -20.84 62.80 -112.31
N GLN A 249 -19.55 62.58 -112.02
CA GLN A 249 -18.46 62.80 -112.99
C GLN A 249 -18.56 61.86 -114.20
N LYS A 250 -18.87 60.57 -114.00
CA LYS A 250 -19.08 59.64 -115.11
C LYS A 250 -20.28 60.04 -115.96
N TYR A 251 -21.38 60.47 -115.33
CA TYR A 251 -22.54 61.02 -116.02
C TYR A 251 -22.18 62.27 -116.83
N MET A 252 -21.41 63.21 -116.26
CA MET A 252 -20.93 64.42 -116.95
C MET A 252 -19.96 64.11 -118.09
N ASN A 253 -19.08 63.12 -117.92
CA ASN A 253 -18.19 62.67 -118.99
C ASN A 253 -18.97 62.00 -120.13
N LEU A 254 -19.99 61.20 -119.84
CA LEU A 254 -20.90 60.64 -120.84
C LEU A 254 -21.69 61.73 -121.60
N LEU A 255 -22.04 62.82 -120.91
CA LEU A 255 -22.62 64.04 -121.52
C LEU A 255 -21.61 64.85 -122.37
N SER A 256 -20.33 64.85 -121.99
CA SER A 256 -19.28 65.62 -122.69
C SER A 256 -18.66 64.85 -123.87
N SER A 257 -18.73 63.52 -123.84
CA SER A 257 -18.27 62.62 -124.90
C SER A 257 -19.21 62.62 -126.12
N SER A 258 -20.43 63.17 -125.98
CA SER A 258 -21.41 63.31 -127.06
C SER A 258 -21.34 64.66 -127.78
N SER A 259 -20.46 65.59 -127.37
CA SER A 259 -20.31 66.93 -127.96
C SER A 259 -19.07 67.14 -128.84
N THR A 260 -18.31 66.09 -129.17
CA THR A 260 -17.08 66.16 -129.99
C THR A 260 -17.17 65.47 -131.36
N ASP A 261 -18.35 65.47 -131.99
CA ASP A 261 -18.52 65.09 -133.40
C ASP A 261 -19.38 66.12 -134.17
N GLN A 262 -19.10 67.40 -133.90
CA GLN A 262 -19.84 68.56 -134.42
C GLN A 262 -19.01 69.36 -135.45
N ASP A 263 -18.25 68.68 -136.32
CA ASP A 263 -17.44 69.36 -137.36
C ASP A 263 -17.47 68.72 -138.76
N VAL A 264 -18.44 67.83 -139.05
CA VAL A 264 -18.64 67.27 -140.42
C VAL A 264 -20.06 67.50 -140.97
N PHE A 265 -20.98 68.11 -140.22
CA PHE A 265 -22.41 68.15 -140.59
C PHE A 265 -23.06 69.55 -140.61
N GLN A 266 -22.29 70.61 -140.90
CA GLN A 266 -22.84 71.95 -141.14
C GLN A 266 -22.97 72.32 -142.63
N THR A 267 -22.61 71.41 -143.55
CA THR A 267 -22.66 71.66 -145.01
C THR A 267 -23.68 70.78 -145.77
N LEU A 268 -24.46 69.92 -145.11
CA LEU A 268 -25.40 69.01 -145.80
C LEU A 268 -26.85 68.97 -145.24
N SER A 269 -27.24 69.84 -144.30
CA SER A 269 -28.61 69.90 -143.75
C SER A 269 -29.55 70.90 -144.42
N SER A 270 -29.33 71.26 -145.69
CA SER A 270 -30.32 71.97 -146.52
C SER A 270 -31.09 71.06 -147.48
N MET A 271 -30.95 69.73 -147.39
CA MET A 271 -31.76 68.78 -148.16
C MET A 271 -32.07 67.52 -147.34
N ILE A 272 -33.37 67.25 -147.17
CA ILE A 272 -34.00 66.04 -146.61
C ILE A 272 -34.21 66.11 -145.07
N GLY A 273 -35.46 66.37 -144.68
CA GLY A 273 -35.93 66.22 -143.30
C GLY A 273 -36.17 64.76 -142.95
N LEU A 274 -35.82 64.39 -141.71
CA LEU A 274 -36.32 63.25 -140.92
C LEU A 274 -35.88 63.41 -139.46
N ASP A 275 -36.71 62.88 -138.56
CA ASP A 275 -36.77 63.05 -137.10
C ASP A 275 -35.48 62.80 -136.30
N PHE A 276 -35.26 63.67 -135.30
CA PHE A 276 -34.25 63.50 -134.23
C PHE A 276 -34.92 63.07 -132.91
N GLN A 277 -35.03 61.77 -132.67
CA GLN A 277 -35.21 61.16 -131.34
C GLN A 277 -34.16 60.05 -131.17
N ASN A 278 -32.96 60.35 -130.67
CA ASN A 278 -32.06 59.34 -130.07
C ASN A 278 -30.76 59.92 -129.48
N GLN A 279 -30.85 60.84 -128.51
CA GLN A 279 -29.66 61.30 -127.75
C GLN A 279 -29.84 61.30 -126.21
N SER A 280 -30.95 60.79 -125.67
CA SER A 280 -31.23 60.75 -124.21
C SER A 280 -31.14 59.34 -123.57
N SER A 281 -30.94 58.26 -124.34
CA SER A 281 -31.16 56.89 -123.82
C SER A 281 -29.97 56.26 -123.08
N GLN A 282 -28.72 56.65 -123.37
CA GLN A 282 -27.54 56.03 -122.73
C GLN A 282 -27.22 56.58 -121.33
N THR A 283 -27.38 57.89 -121.13
CA THR A 283 -27.16 58.57 -119.85
C THR A 283 -28.22 58.21 -118.82
N ASP A 284 -29.49 58.10 -119.24
CA ASP A 284 -30.60 57.68 -118.38
C ASP A 284 -30.54 56.19 -118.03
N ALA A 285 -30.05 55.32 -118.94
CA ALA A 285 -29.86 53.91 -118.65
C ALA A 285 -28.76 53.67 -117.61
N TYR A 286 -27.67 54.45 -117.63
CA TYR A 286 -26.60 54.38 -116.64
C TYR A 286 -27.10 54.67 -115.22
N LEU A 287 -27.86 55.76 -115.03
CA LEU A 287 -28.40 56.12 -113.73
C LEU A 287 -29.42 55.09 -113.22
N ARG A 288 -30.31 54.59 -114.08
CA ARG A 288 -31.28 53.54 -113.70
C ARG A 288 -30.58 52.23 -113.33
N SER A 289 -29.48 51.87 -113.99
CA SER A 289 -28.68 50.68 -113.64
C SER A 289 -28.09 50.75 -112.24
N LEU A 290 -27.87 51.97 -111.72
CA LEU A 290 -27.36 52.24 -110.38
C LEU A 290 -28.49 52.51 -109.36
N GLY A 291 -29.76 52.38 -109.76
CA GLY A 291 -30.93 52.56 -108.91
C GLY A 291 -31.43 54.01 -108.79
N TYR A 292 -30.94 54.93 -109.62
CA TYR A 292 -31.33 56.35 -109.62
C TYR A 292 -32.24 56.68 -110.81
N SER A 293 -33.29 57.46 -110.57
CA SER A 293 -34.28 57.82 -111.60
C SER A 293 -33.80 58.95 -112.53
N CYS A 294 -32.97 59.86 -112.01
CA CYS A 294 -32.41 61.03 -112.68
C CYS A 294 -31.18 61.55 -111.93
N ILE A 295 -30.43 62.50 -112.50
CA ILE A 295 -29.24 63.07 -111.86
C ILE A 295 -29.61 63.91 -110.63
N GLU A 296 -30.78 64.55 -110.64
CA GLU A 296 -31.34 65.25 -109.49
C GLU A 296 -31.50 64.31 -108.28
N SER A 297 -31.92 63.06 -108.49
CA SER A 297 -32.03 62.08 -107.39
C SER A 297 -30.68 61.70 -106.76
N VAL A 298 -29.58 61.80 -107.53
CA VAL A 298 -28.21 61.65 -107.00
C VAL A 298 -27.80 62.88 -106.20
N TYR A 299 -28.13 64.08 -106.67
CA TYR A 299 -27.89 65.33 -105.92
C TYR A 299 -28.72 65.44 -104.64
N GLU A 300 -29.98 65.01 -104.67
CA GLU A 300 -30.81 64.87 -103.46
C GLU A 300 -30.17 63.90 -102.48
N LYS A 301 -29.69 62.74 -102.96
CA LYS A 301 -28.97 61.79 -102.11
C LYS A 301 -27.69 62.39 -101.52
N ILE A 302 -26.92 63.16 -102.28
CA ILE A 302 -25.75 63.91 -101.78
C ILE A 302 -26.16 64.90 -100.69
N SER A 303 -27.27 65.62 -100.89
CA SER A 303 -27.81 66.56 -99.91
C SER A 303 -28.25 65.85 -98.62
N ASP A 304 -28.94 64.71 -98.75
CA ASP A 304 -29.39 63.88 -97.63
C ASP A 304 -28.23 63.27 -96.85
N VAL A 305 -27.19 62.78 -97.53
CA VAL A 305 -25.97 62.27 -96.88
C VAL A 305 -25.30 63.38 -96.07
N LYS A 306 -25.15 64.59 -96.65
CA LYS A 306 -24.60 65.76 -95.93
C LYS A 306 -25.47 66.18 -94.76
N LYS A 307 -26.79 66.16 -94.90
CA LYS A 307 -27.75 66.53 -93.84
C LYS A 307 -27.73 65.52 -92.69
N ASN A 308 -27.73 64.22 -93.01
CA ASN A 308 -27.64 63.14 -92.02
C ASN A 308 -26.31 63.17 -91.27
N TYR A 309 -25.20 63.44 -91.96
CA TYR A 309 -23.91 63.62 -91.31
C TYR A 309 -23.91 64.80 -90.34
N ARG A 310 -24.44 65.98 -90.74
CA ARG A 310 -24.55 67.13 -89.81
C ARG A 310 -25.39 66.82 -88.57
N GLN A 311 -26.48 66.08 -88.72
CA GLN A 311 -27.29 65.66 -87.56
C GLN A 311 -26.55 64.69 -86.64
N LYS A 312 -25.77 63.76 -87.20
CA LYS A 312 -24.91 62.87 -86.42
C LYS A 312 -23.77 63.64 -85.73
N LEU A 313 -23.12 64.55 -86.45
CA LEU A 313 -22.07 65.43 -85.93
C LEU A 313 -22.57 66.22 -84.71
N GLN A 314 -23.72 66.89 -84.83
CA GLN A 314 -24.30 67.65 -83.72
C GLN A 314 -24.55 66.78 -82.48
N ARG A 315 -25.12 65.58 -82.65
CA ARG A 315 -25.36 64.67 -81.52
C ARG A 315 -24.07 64.23 -80.83
N ILE A 316 -23.04 63.90 -81.60
CA ILE A 316 -21.74 63.49 -81.08
C ILE A 316 -21.04 64.67 -80.40
N GLU A 317 -21.15 65.89 -80.94
CA GLU A 317 -20.62 67.11 -80.33
C GLU A 317 -21.31 67.46 -79.01
N ASP A 318 -22.64 67.32 -78.94
CA ASP A 318 -23.41 67.52 -77.71
C ASP A 318 -22.98 66.50 -76.64
N GLN A 319 -22.85 65.23 -77.00
CA GLN A 319 -22.39 64.16 -76.10
C GLN A 319 -20.93 64.36 -75.65
N ASN A 320 -20.04 64.76 -76.55
CA ASN A 320 -18.65 65.07 -76.22
C ASN A 320 -18.53 66.28 -75.29
N THR A 321 -19.42 67.26 -75.42
CA THR A 321 -19.49 68.42 -74.55
C THR A 321 -19.94 68.02 -73.14
N GLU A 322 -20.96 67.17 -73.04
CA GLU A 322 -21.42 66.61 -71.76
C GLU A 322 -20.34 65.77 -71.07
N LEU A 323 -19.69 64.85 -71.80
CA LEU A 323 -18.58 64.05 -71.29
C LEU A 323 -17.39 64.92 -70.84
N ARG A 324 -17.11 66.02 -71.55
CA ARG A 324 -16.05 66.96 -71.17
C ARG A 324 -16.37 67.69 -69.88
N LEU A 325 -17.58 68.21 -69.72
CA LEU A 325 -18.00 68.88 -68.49
C LEU A 325 -17.95 67.94 -67.27
N LEU A 326 -18.34 66.68 -67.47
CA LEU A 326 -18.32 65.67 -66.42
C LEU A 326 -16.89 65.28 -66.05
N LEU A 327 -16.02 65.13 -67.04
CA LEU A 327 -14.60 64.84 -66.85
C LEU A 327 -13.86 66.00 -66.19
N ASP A 328 -14.13 67.25 -66.59
CA ASP A 328 -13.58 68.45 -65.95
C ASP A 328 -14.02 68.54 -64.47
N CYS A 329 -15.27 68.15 -64.16
CA CYS A 329 -15.77 68.08 -62.79
C CYS A 329 -15.02 67.03 -61.96
N LEU A 330 -14.87 65.80 -62.46
CA LEU A 330 -14.14 64.73 -61.76
C LEU A 330 -12.64 65.06 -61.61
N GLU A 331 -12.02 65.66 -62.63
CA GLU A 331 -10.64 66.13 -62.55
C GLU A 331 -10.48 67.28 -61.54
N SER A 332 -11.49 68.14 -61.38
CA SER A 332 -11.52 69.15 -60.32
C SER A 332 -11.60 68.52 -58.93
N ILE A 333 -12.43 67.48 -58.75
CA ILE A 333 -12.50 66.73 -57.49
C ILE A 333 -11.13 66.10 -57.19
N LYS A 334 -10.48 65.51 -58.19
CA LYS A 334 -9.14 64.92 -58.05
C LYS A 334 -8.07 65.96 -57.70
N LYS A 335 -8.08 67.12 -58.37
CA LYS A 335 -7.17 68.23 -58.04
C LYS A 335 -7.36 68.75 -56.63
N GLU A 336 -8.60 68.92 -56.19
CA GLU A 336 -8.91 69.37 -54.82
C GLU A 336 -8.49 68.31 -53.79
N HIS A 337 -8.70 67.03 -54.08
CA HIS A 337 -8.18 65.93 -53.26
C HIS A 337 -6.64 65.96 -53.15
N ASP A 338 -5.93 66.14 -54.27
CA ASP A 338 -4.47 66.22 -54.31
C ASP A 338 -3.94 67.50 -53.63
N LEU A 339 -4.71 68.59 -53.70
CA LEU A 339 -4.47 69.82 -52.95
C LEU A 339 -4.62 69.59 -51.45
N LEU A 340 -5.67 68.89 -51.00
CA LEU A 340 -5.90 68.53 -49.60
C LEU A 340 -4.88 67.53 -49.04
N ILE A 341 -4.20 66.77 -49.90
CA ILE A 341 -3.03 65.96 -49.52
C ILE A 341 -1.79 66.86 -49.31
N THR A 342 -1.63 67.91 -50.12
CA THR A 342 -0.43 68.78 -50.12
C THR A 342 -0.52 69.96 -49.16
N THR A 343 -1.72 70.45 -48.83
CA THR A 343 -2.00 71.46 -47.79
C THR A 343 -1.99 70.82 -46.40
N ARG A 344 -0.83 70.31 -45.99
CA ARG A 344 -0.58 69.82 -44.63
C ARG A 344 -0.62 70.97 -43.62
N HIS A 345 -1.75 71.20 -42.95
CA HIS A 345 -1.80 71.91 -41.66
C HIS A 345 -2.98 71.44 -40.79
N SER A 346 -2.76 70.36 -40.03
CA SER A 346 -2.94 70.36 -38.56
C SER A 346 -2.33 69.06 -37.98
N PRO A 347 -1.02 69.04 -37.69
CA PRO A 347 -0.40 67.91 -36.97
C PRO A 347 -0.90 67.76 -35.53
N SER A 348 -1.76 68.66 -35.03
CA SER A 348 -2.19 68.68 -33.63
C SER A 348 -3.23 67.61 -33.30
N GLU A 349 -4.24 67.40 -34.14
CA GLU A 349 -5.35 66.48 -33.83
C GLU A 349 -4.97 65.02 -34.08
N GLU A 350 -4.25 64.73 -35.17
CA GLU A 350 -3.74 63.38 -35.47
C GLU A 350 -2.66 62.93 -34.48
N ALA A 351 -1.74 63.82 -34.09
CA ALA A 351 -0.72 63.51 -33.09
C ALA A 351 -1.34 63.39 -31.68
N SER A 352 -2.34 64.20 -31.34
CA SER A 352 -3.06 64.07 -30.07
C SER A 352 -3.86 62.77 -30.01
N PHE A 353 -4.52 62.35 -31.10
CA PHE A 353 -5.23 61.06 -31.16
C PHE A 353 -4.28 59.88 -30.96
N LEU A 354 -3.15 59.85 -31.68
CA LEU A 354 -2.17 58.77 -31.49
C LEU A 354 -1.58 58.79 -30.07
N GLN A 355 -1.25 59.97 -29.52
CA GLN A 355 -0.77 60.09 -28.14
C GLN A 355 -1.80 59.63 -27.10
N GLU A 356 -3.08 59.96 -27.28
CA GLU A 356 -4.19 59.49 -26.43
C GLU A 356 -4.33 57.97 -26.47
N LYS A 357 -4.09 57.36 -27.65
CA LYS A 357 -4.07 55.90 -27.84
C LYS A 357 -2.73 55.24 -27.49
N GLY A 358 -1.76 56.00 -26.97
CA GLY A 358 -0.47 55.50 -26.46
C GLY A 358 0.65 55.36 -27.51
N PHE A 359 0.50 55.94 -28.70
CA PHE A 359 1.49 55.90 -29.78
C PHE A 359 2.05 57.29 -30.10
N ASN A 360 3.38 57.42 -30.17
CA ASN A 360 4.01 58.70 -30.49
C ASN A 360 4.04 59.01 -31.99
N SER A 361 3.84 58.01 -32.84
CA SER A 361 3.76 58.16 -34.30
C SER A 361 2.99 57.00 -34.93
N TYR A 362 2.49 57.23 -36.15
CA TYR A 362 1.84 56.18 -36.94
C TYR A 362 2.81 55.04 -37.30
N GLU A 363 4.10 55.35 -37.52
CA GLU A 363 5.14 54.35 -37.76
C GLU A 363 5.33 53.40 -36.57
N LEU A 364 5.20 53.90 -35.33
CA LEU A 364 5.26 53.04 -34.14
C LEU A 364 4.03 52.15 -33.99
N LEU A 365 2.85 52.64 -34.38
CA LEU A 365 1.63 51.83 -34.45
C LEU A 365 1.77 50.73 -35.52
N ASP A 366 2.25 51.07 -36.71
CA ASP A 366 2.41 50.11 -37.80
C ASP A 366 3.51 49.07 -37.49
N ASN A 367 4.63 49.49 -36.90
CA ASN A 367 5.68 48.58 -36.42
C ASN A 367 5.16 47.65 -35.32
N SER A 368 4.30 48.13 -34.42
CA SER A 368 3.69 47.30 -33.38
C SER A 368 2.75 46.25 -33.97
N ILE A 369 1.96 46.63 -34.99
CA ILE A 369 1.11 45.71 -35.77
C ILE A 369 1.96 44.65 -36.46
N GLN A 370 3.04 45.06 -37.13
CA GLN A 370 3.94 44.14 -37.84
C GLN A 370 4.67 43.18 -36.90
N GLU A 371 5.18 43.65 -35.76
CA GLU A 371 5.87 42.80 -34.78
C GLU A 371 4.91 41.80 -34.13
N ILE A 372 3.71 42.24 -33.73
CA ILE A 372 2.68 41.34 -33.20
C ILE A 372 2.26 40.30 -34.24
N THR A 373 2.12 40.71 -35.50
CA THR A 373 1.82 39.79 -36.62
C THR A 373 2.96 38.76 -36.81
N ARG A 374 4.23 39.18 -36.65
CA ARG A 374 5.38 38.27 -36.71
C ARG A 374 5.37 37.25 -35.57
N VAL A 375 5.14 37.69 -34.34
CA VAL A 375 5.04 36.83 -33.14
C VAL A 375 3.91 35.80 -33.30
N ILE A 376 2.75 36.21 -33.84
CA ILE A 376 1.63 35.30 -34.12
C ILE A 376 2.04 34.22 -35.13
N ASN A 377 2.77 34.60 -36.19
CA ASN A 377 3.22 33.68 -37.22
C ASN A 377 4.32 32.72 -36.75
N GLU A 378 5.22 33.17 -35.87
CA GLU A 378 6.27 32.35 -35.27
C GLU A 378 5.71 31.35 -34.26
N GLN A 379 4.79 31.77 -33.38
CA GLN A 379 4.14 30.89 -32.41
C GLN A 379 3.15 29.91 -33.07
N GLY A 380 2.53 30.28 -34.19
CA GLY A 380 1.63 29.42 -34.95
C GLY A 380 2.30 28.22 -35.64
N ARG A 381 3.63 28.22 -35.81
CA ARG A 381 4.39 27.12 -36.46
C ARG A 381 4.80 25.98 -35.52
N ASN A 382 4.71 26.16 -34.20
CA ASN A 382 5.34 25.26 -33.21
C ASN A 382 4.40 24.32 -32.44
N GLN A 383 3.09 24.31 -32.67
CA GLN A 383 2.15 23.45 -31.92
C GLN A 383 1.62 22.29 -32.77
N GLN A 384 2.30 21.13 -32.70
CA GLN A 384 1.81 19.87 -33.27
C GLN A 384 1.17 18.91 -32.24
N SER A 385 1.15 19.26 -30.95
CA SER A 385 0.37 18.51 -29.95
C SER A 385 -0.29 19.46 -28.95
N TYR A 386 -1.62 19.47 -28.92
CA TYR A 386 -2.40 20.21 -27.92
C TYR A 386 -2.50 19.39 -26.63
N HIS A 387 -2.11 19.99 -25.51
CA HIS A 387 -2.28 19.38 -24.18
C HIS A 387 -3.54 19.92 -23.53
N PHE A 388 -4.49 19.04 -23.21
CA PHE A 388 -5.72 19.38 -22.51
C PHE A 388 -5.61 18.99 -21.04
N ASN A 389 -5.55 19.99 -20.16
CA ASN A 389 -5.47 19.76 -18.71
C ASN A 389 -6.85 19.50 -18.07
N ASP A 390 -7.91 20.07 -18.65
CA ASP A 390 -9.27 19.99 -18.12
C ASP A 390 -10.21 19.18 -19.03
N ARG A 391 -11.29 18.64 -18.46
CA ARG A 391 -12.33 17.96 -19.23
C ARG A 391 -13.15 18.96 -20.05
N LEU A 392 -13.51 18.57 -21.27
CA LEU A 392 -14.40 19.38 -22.11
C LEU A 392 -15.79 19.49 -21.46
N ASN A 393 -16.22 20.71 -21.18
CA ASN A 393 -17.59 20.98 -20.78
C ASN A 393 -18.53 20.90 -22.00
N ALA A 394 -19.02 19.69 -22.28
CA ALA A 394 -19.82 19.41 -23.47
C ALA A 394 -21.14 20.19 -23.54
N LEU A 395 -21.77 20.50 -22.39
CA LEU A 395 -22.96 21.35 -22.37
C LEU A 395 -22.64 22.76 -22.89
N THR A 396 -21.56 23.36 -22.37
CA THR A 396 -21.14 24.72 -22.77
C THR A 396 -20.71 24.74 -24.24
N ALA A 397 -19.97 23.74 -24.70
CA ALA A 397 -19.54 23.62 -26.09
C ALA A 397 -20.73 23.42 -27.04
N ASN A 398 -21.70 22.58 -26.66
CA ASN A 398 -22.91 22.35 -27.43
C ASN A 398 -23.76 23.63 -27.53
N ASN A 399 -23.96 24.33 -26.42
CA ASN A 399 -24.69 25.59 -26.44
C ASN A 399 -23.98 26.67 -27.25
N ALA A 400 -22.64 26.72 -27.22
CA ALA A 400 -21.86 27.62 -28.07
C ALA A 400 -22.06 27.30 -29.56
N LEU A 401 -22.06 26.02 -29.96
CA LEU A 401 -22.37 25.62 -31.33
C LEU A 401 -23.80 26.00 -31.75
N ILE A 402 -24.79 25.86 -30.84
CA ILE A 402 -26.17 26.31 -31.10
C ILE A 402 -26.21 27.82 -31.27
N TYR A 403 -25.57 28.57 -30.37
CA TYR A 403 -25.50 30.04 -30.39
C TYR A 403 -24.92 30.55 -31.71
N ILE A 404 -23.76 30.00 -32.10
CA ILE A 404 -23.08 30.32 -33.35
C ILE A 404 -24.01 30.03 -34.54
N ARG A 405 -24.66 28.87 -34.57
CA ARG A 405 -25.58 28.49 -35.65
C ARG A 405 -26.79 29.42 -35.75
N GLN A 406 -27.29 29.97 -34.64
CA GLN A 406 -28.33 30.99 -34.69
C GLN A 406 -27.79 32.33 -35.22
N CYS A 407 -26.55 32.69 -34.86
CA CYS A 407 -25.88 33.89 -35.39
C CYS A 407 -25.59 33.79 -36.90
N GLU A 408 -25.25 32.61 -37.43
CA GLU A 408 -25.07 32.38 -38.88
C GLU A 408 -26.34 32.66 -39.68
N LYS A 409 -27.51 32.50 -39.07
CA LYS A 409 -28.81 32.78 -39.71
C LYS A 409 -29.17 34.27 -39.69
N VAL A 410 -28.37 35.12 -39.05
CA VAL A 410 -28.63 36.56 -38.94
C VAL A 410 -28.30 37.26 -40.27
N GLY A 411 -29.18 38.17 -40.67
CA GLY A 411 -29.05 38.93 -41.93
C GLY A 411 -27.89 39.93 -41.95
N HIS A 412 -27.28 40.21 -40.80
CA HIS A 412 -26.17 41.16 -40.64
C HIS A 412 -24.81 40.51 -40.96
N ASP A 413 -24.11 41.02 -41.97
CA ASP A 413 -22.88 40.41 -42.51
C ASP A 413 -21.76 40.23 -41.47
N ARG A 414 -21.46 41.26 -40.64
CA ARG A 414 -20.44 41.15 -39.58
C ARG A 414 -20.70 40.03 -38.57
N VAL A 415 -21.95 39.85 -38.13
CA VAL A 415 -22.31 38.80 -37.17
C VAL A 415 -22.17 37.43 -37.81
N ARG A 416 -22.55 37.34 -39.09
CA ARG A 416 -22.45 36.11 -39.88
C ARG A 416 -20.99 35.70 -40.10
N GLU A 417 -20.13 36.62 -40.48
CA GLU A 417 -18.69 36.36 -40.66
C GLU A 417 -18.02 35.90 -39.36
N ASN A 418 -18.28 36.62 -38.24
CA ASN A 418 -17.76 36.23 -36.93
C ASN A 418 -18.30 34.87 -36.48
N ALA A 419 -19.56 34.55 -36.80
CA ALA A 419 -20.14 33.25 -36.49
C ALA A 419 -19.46 32.13 -37.27
N ILE A 420 -19.18 32.32 -38.57
CA ILE A 420 -18.48 31.33 -39.40
C ILE A 420 -17.07 31.05 -38.85
N ASP A 421 -16.29 32.10 -38.53
CA ASP A 421 -14.95 31.96 -37.95
C ASP A 421 -15.00 31.27 -36.58
N ALA A 422 -15.93 31.68 -35.70
CA ALA A 422 -16.12 31.04 -34.40
C ALA A 422 -16.53 29.56 -34.53
N ASN A 423 -17.36 29.21 -35.51
CA ASN A 423 -17.79 27.84 -35.77
C ASN A 423 -16.59 26.96 -36.16
N GLU A 424 -15.78 27.43 -37.10
CA GLU A 424 -14.60 26.70 -37.58
C GLU A 424 -13.61 26.44 -36.43
N ASN A 425 -13.30 27.48 -35.64
CA ASN A 425 -12.39 27.38 -34.50
C ASN A 425 -12.92 26.45 -33.39
N LEU A 426 -14.20 26.57 -33.01
CA LEU A 426 -14.80 25.72 -31.98
C LEU A 426 -14.89 24.25 -32.42
N ARG A 427 -15.29 23.99 -33.67
CA ARG A 427 -15.33 22.64 -34.23
C ARG A 427 -13.93 22.02 -34.28
N LYS A 428 -12.92 22.81 -34.64
CA LYS A 428 -11.52 22.37 -34.60
C LYS A 428 -11.10 22.00 -33.18
N TYR A 429 -11.38 22.85 -32.19
CA TYR A 429 -11.09 22.56 -30.78
C TYR A 429 -11.71 21.23 -30.32
N ILE A 430 -13.00 21.04 -30.61
CA ILE A 430 -13.72 19.82 -30.22
C ILE A 430 -13.14 18.59 -30.90
N ARG A 431 -12.76 18.67 -32.18
CA ARG A 431 -12.10 17.57 -32.90
C ARG A 431 -10.76 17.18 -32.29
N GLU A 432 -9.90 18.16 -32.00
CA GLU A 432 -8.60 17.92 -31.36
C GLU A 432 -8.78 17.31 -29.95
N TYR A 433 -9.77 17.79 -29.19
CA TYR A 433 -10.13 17.16 -27.92
C TYR A 433 -10.60 15.72 -28.09
N GLY A 434 -11.38 15.42 -29.13
CA GLY A 434 -11.80 14.06 -29.48
C GLY A 434 -10.61 13.14 -29.80
N ILE A 435 -9.61 13.63 -30.53
CA ILE A 435 -8.36 12.90 -30.81
C ILE A 435 -7.60 12.62 -29.52
N PHE A 436 -7.44 13.64 -28.66
CA PHE A 436 -6.83 13.50 -27.34
C PHE A 436 -7.56 12.45 -26.49
N LEU A 437 -8.89 12.52 -26.40
CA LEU A 437 -9.70 11.57 -25.63
C LEU A 437 -9.53 10.15 -26.16
N LYS A 438 -9.53 9.96 -27.48
CA LYS A 438 -9.28 8.65 -28.11
C LYS A 438 -7.89 8.12 -27.72
N HIS A 439 -6.87 8.96 -27.78
CA HIS A 439 -5.50 8.57 -27.42
C HIS A 439 -5.38 8.20 -25.94
N GLU A 440 -5.96 8.99 -25.02
CA GLU A 440 -6.00 8.70 -23.59
C GLU A 440 -6.66 7.35 -23.31
N ILE A 441 -7.84 7.08 -23.89
CA ILE A 441 -8.54 5.80 -23.72
C ILE A 441 -7.66 4.64 -24.19
N ILE A 442 -7.06 4.74 -25.38
CA ILE A 442 -6.16 3.70 -25.94
C ILE A 442 -4.95 3.48 -25.02
N THR A 443 -4.31 4.55 -24.58
CA THR A 443 -3.11 4.48 -23.74
C THR A 443 -3.41 3.83 -22.40
N LYS A 444 -4.50 4.23 -21.73
CA LYS A 444 -4.92 3.64 -20.45
C LYS A 444 -5.34 2.18 -20.62
N PHE A 445 -6.09 1.86 -21.68
CA PHE A 445 -6.46 0.48 -22.03
C PHE A 445 -5.22 -0.40 -22.28
N ASN A 446 -4.23 0.11 -23.01
CA ASN A 446 -2.98 -0.61 -23.29
C ASN A 446 -2.12 -0.85 -22.05
N TYR A 447 -2.05 0.12 -21.12
CA TYR A 447 -1.32 -0.08 -19.86
C TYR A 447 -1.92 -1.19 -18.99
N MET A 448 -3.22 -1.45 -19.12
CA MET A 448 -3.88 -2.57 -18.43
C MET A 448 -3.60 -3.93 -19.11
N HIS A 449 -3.06 -3.95 -20.34
CA HIS A 449 -2.70 -5.19 -21.03
C HIS A 449 -1.33 -5.76 -20.62
N THR A 450 -0.43 -4.93 -20.10
CA THR A 450 0.93 -5.32 -19.72
C THR A 450 1.02 -5.53 -18.22
N VAL A 451 1.06 -6.79 -17.78
CA VAL A 451 1.43 -7.12 -16.39
C VAL A 451 2.95 -7.16 -16.32
N ASP A 452 3.58 -5.99 -16.30
CA ASP A 452 4.96 -5.85 -15.83
C ASP A 452 4.91 -5.59 -14.32
N ASP A 453 5.78 -6.25 -13.55
CA ASP A 453 5.80 -6.25 -12.08
C ASP A 453 5.90 -4.84 -11.44
N GLU A 454 6.18 -3.79 -12.21
CA GLU A 454 6.30 -2.40 -11.74
C GLU A 454 5.02 -1.54 -11.88
N LYS A 455 3.98 -1.98 -12.62
CA LYS A 455 2.80 -1.14 -12.90
C LYS A 455 1.50 -1.82 -12.47
N ASP A 456 0.85 -1.26 -11.45
CA ASP A 456 -0.45 -1.73 -10.96
C ASP A 456 -1.57 -1.45 -12.01
N PRO A 457 -2.21 -2.51 -12.58
CA PRO A 457 -3.30 -2.36 -13.53
C PRO A 457 -4.53 -1.61 -12.98
N PHE A 458 -4.70 -1.57 -11.65
CA PHE A 458 -5.81 -0.89 -11.00
C PHE A 458 -5.67 0.65 -10.98
N LEU A 459 -4.46 1.19 -11.07
CA LEU A 459 -4.26 2.64 -11.16
C LEU A 459 -4.88 3.22 -12.45
N TYR A 460 -4.85 2.46 -13.54
CA TYR A 460 -5.35 2.91 -14.85
C TYR A 460 -6.82 2.60 -15.09
N SER A 461 -7.43 1.68 -14.31
CA SER A 461 -8.84 1.29 -14.50
C SER A 461 -9.81 2.43 -14.20
N GLN A 462 -9.57 3.18 -13.13
CA GLN A 462 -10.40 4.31 -12.73
C GLN A 462 -10.33 5.46 -13.75
N ASP A 463 -9.12 5.76 -14.23
CA ASP A 463 -8.90 6.76 -15.28
C ASP A 463 -9.59 6.35 -16.59
N LEU A 464 -9.49 5.07 -16.97
CA LEU A 464 -10.16 4.54 -18.14
C LEU A 464 -11.69 4.64 -18.00
N GLU A 465 -12.25 4.27 -16.84
CA GLU A 465 -13.69 4.40 -16.58
C GLU A 465 -14.15 5.84 -16.74
N ILE A 466 -13.41 6.78 -16.17
CA ILE A 466 -13.68 8.21 -16.27
C ILE A 466 -13.75 8.66 -17.73
N ARG A 467 -12.78 8.27 -18.56
CA ARG A 467 -12.72 8.69 -19.97
C ARG A 467 -13.79 8.02 -20.84
N LEU A 468 -14.13 6.77 -20.56
CA LEU A 468 -15.25 6.07 -21.21
C LEU A 468 -16.60 6.69 -20.85
N GLN A 469 -16.81 7.07 -19.59
CA GLN A 469 -18.02 7.79 -19.16
C GLN A 469 -18.10 9.19 -19.77
N GLU A 470 -16.96 9.88 -19.90
CA GLU A 470 -16.87 11.16 -20.60
C GLU A 470 -17.35 11.01 -22.07
N LEU A 471 -16.83 10.03 -22.81
CA LEU A 471 -17.25 9.74 -24.19
C LEU A 471 -18.76 9.43 -24.28
N LEU A 472 -19.30 8.58 -23.38
CA LEU A 472 -20.74 8.30 -23.33
C LEU A 472 -21.56 9.54 -23.03
N SER A 473 -21.08 10.41 -22.14
CA SER A 473 -21.81 11.63 -21.76
C SER A 473 -22.01 12.58 -22.93
N PHE A 474 -21.09 12.57 -23.91
CA PHE A 474 -21.19 13.39 -25.11
C PHE A 474 -22.37 13.01 -26.00
N SER A 475 -22.87 11.77 -25.95
CA SER A 475 -24.07 11.34 -26.69
C SER A 475 -25.33 12.16 -26.37
N ARG A 476 -25.38 12.83 -25.21
CA ARG A 476 -26.46 13.74 -24.83
C ARG A 476 -26.42 15.08 -25.56
N PHE A 477 -25.30 15.39 -26.23
CA PHE A 477 -25.01 16.67 -26.86
C PHE A 477 -24.69 16.47 -28.33
N SER A 478 -25.73 16.46 -29.18
CA SER A 478 -25.65 16.02 -30.58
C SER A 478 -24.54 16.70 -31.38
N TYR A 479 -24.35 18.02 -31.24
CA TYR A 479 -23.37 18.75 -32.04
C TYR A 479 -21.92 18.44 -31.65
N VAL A 480 -21.67 18.28 -30.35
CA VAL A 480 -20.35 17.88 -29.84
C VAL A 480 -20.06 16.43 -30.24
N PHE A 481 -21.04 15.54 -30.07
CA PHE A 481 -20.93 14.13 -30.41
C PHE A 481 -20.65 13.89 -31.90
N GLU A 482 -21.30 14.66 -32.77
CA GLU A 482 -21.04 14.64 -34.22
C GLU A 482 -19.62 15.12 -34.52
N CYS A 483 -19.16 16.20 -33.88
CA CYS A 483 -17.85 16.78 -34.15
C CYS A 483 -16.68 15.85 -33.78
N ILE A 484 -16.84 15.01 -32.76
CA ILE A 484 -15.80 14.03 -32.37
C ILE A 484 -15.96 12.66 -33.03
N ASN A 485 -16.90 12.50 -33.97
CA ASN A 485 -17.30 11.20 -34.52
C ASN A 485 -17.61 10.17 -33.41
N GLY A 486 -18.35 10.60 -32.39
CA GLY A 486 -18.52 9.85 -31.15
C GLY A 486 -19.18 8.47 -31.34
N ALA A 487 -20.10 8.34 -32.30
CA ALA A 487 -20.74 7.07 -32.62
C ALA A 487 -19.73 6.03 -33.16
N GLU A 488 -18.89 6.46 -34.12
CA GLU A 488 -17.82 5.62 -34.68
C GLU A 488 -16.77 5.29 -33.62
N MET A 489 -16.41 6.28 -32.78
CA MET A 489 -15.45 6.08 -31.70
C MET A 489 -15.94 5.08 -30.65
N ILE A 490 -17.22 5.15 -30.26
CA ILE A 490 -17.82 4.19 -29.34
C ILE A 490 -17.81 2.79 -29.95
N GLU A 491 -18.22 2.64 -31.22
CA GLU A 491 -18.21 1.35 -31.92
C GLU A 491 -16.79 0.77 -32.06
N ASP A 492 -15.78 1.59 -32.39
CA ASP A 492 -14.36 1.17 -32.45
C ASP A 492 -13.89 0.62 -31.10
N PHE A 493 -14.19 1.31 -29.99
CA PHE A 493 -13.83 0.82 -28.66
C PHE A 493 -14.64 -0.42 -28.27
N HIS A 494 -15.93 -0.46 -28.56
CA HIS A 494 -16.78 -1.62 -28.37
C HIS A 494 -16.22 -2.87 -29.04
N GLN A 495 -15.79 -2.78 -30.30
CA GLN A 495 -15.13 -3.89 -31.00
C GLN A 495 -13.80 -4.25 -30.35
N LYS A 496 -12.96 -3.29 -29.97
CA LYS A 496 -11.68 -3.54 -29.27
C LYS A 496 -11.85 -4.25 -27.94
N PHE A 497 -12.79 -3.81 -27.10
CA PHE A 497 -13.09 -4.47 -25.83
C PHE A 497 -13.62 -5.89 -26.05
N LEU A 498 -14.47 -6.10 -27.07
CA LEU A 498 -15.01 -7.42 -27.41
C LEU A 498 -13.92 -8.38 -27.93
N GLU A 499 -13.05 -7.91 -28.83
CA GLU A 499 -11.93 -8.70 -29.35
C GLU A 499 -10.97 -9.08 -28.22
N PHE A 500 -10.60 -8.12 -27.37
CA PHE A 500 -9.74 -8.37 -26.22
C PHE A 500 -10.39 -9.33 -25.21
N HIS A 501 -11.69 -9.17 -24.94
CA HIS A 501 -12.45 -10.08 -24.08
C HIS A 501 -12.38 -11.52 -24.61
N ARG A 502 -12.58 -11.73 -25.92
CA ARG A 502 -12.46 -13.06 -26.55
C ARG A 502 -11.05 -13.63 -26.44
N THR A 503 -10.02 -12.81 -26.71
CA THR A 503 -8.62 -13.23 -26.55
C THR A 503 -8.30 -13.61 -25.11
N LEU A 504 -8.72 -12.79 -24.15
CA LEU A 504 -8.53 -13.01 -22.73
C LEU A 504 -9.25 -14.29 -22.27
N SER A 505 -10.51 -14.47 -22.66
CA SER A 505 -11.28 -15.68 -22.39
C SER A 505 -10.59 -16.94 -22.92
N SER A 506 -10.06 -16.89 -24.15
CA SER A 506 -9.34 -18.02 -24.75
C SER A 506 -8.04 -18.34 -23.99
N LYS A 507 -7.26 -17.31 -23.63
CA LYS A 507 -6.04 -17.49 -22.82
C LYS A 507 -6.35 -18.08 -21.45
N MET A 508 -7.41 -17.59 -20.80
CA MET A 508 -7.82 -18.09 -19.49
C MET A 508 -8.29 -19.56 -19.55
N GLU A 509 -8.98 -19.98 -20.60
CA GLU A 509 -9.34 -21.41 -20.76
C GLU A 509 -8.08 -22.27 -21.02
N GLU A 510 -7.10 -21.77 -21.78
CA GLU A 510 -5.82 -22.47 -21.99
C GLU A 510 -5.02 -22.62 -20.68
N TYR A 511 -5.00 -21.58 -19.84
CA TYR A 511 -4.24 -21.52 -18.59
C TYR A 511 -4.95 -22.15 -17.40
N LYS A 512 -6.15 -22.68 -17.59
CA LYS A 512 -6.91 -23.44 -16.59
C LYS A 512 -6.19 -24.70 -16.09
N ASN A 513 -5.19 -25.17 -16.85
CA ASN A 513 -4.37 -26.31 -16.46
C ASN A 513 -3.48 -25.98 -15.22
N PRO A 514 -3.30 -26.93 -14.27
CA PRO A 514 -2.54 -26.68 -13.04
C PRO A 514 -1.11 -26.18 -13.27
N SER A 515 -0.48 -26.56 -14.38
CA SER A 515 0.90 -26.15 -14.72
C SER A 515 1.04 -24.69 -15.16
N LYS A 516 -0.08 -23.99 -15.47
CA LYS A 516 -0.09 -22.59 -15.94
C LYS A 516 -0.92 -21.66 -15.05
N ILE A 517 -1.11 -22.03 -13.79
CA ILE A 517 -2.01 -21.29 -12.88
C ILE A 517 -1.49 -19.88 -12.56
N LYS A 518 -0.17 -19.66 -12.62
CA LYS A 518 0.45 -18.34 -12.44
C LYS A 518 0.07 -17.41 -13.58
N GLU A 519 0.10 -17.91 -14.81
CA GLU A 519 -0.33 -17.19 -16.01
C GLU A 519 -1.84 -16.91 -15.97
N LEU A 520 -2.66 -17.89 -15.55
CA LEU A 520 -4.09 -17.69 -15.34
C LEU A 520 -4.35 -16.55 -14.34
N ARG A 521 -3.58 -16.51 -13.25
CA ARG A 521 -3.70 -15.47 -12.22
C ARG A 521 -3.47 -14.07 -12.77
N ASN A 522 -2.42 -13.89 -13.59
CA ASN A 522 -2.15 -12.60 -14.23
C ASN A 522 -3.30 -12.19 -15.15
N GLN A 523 -3.89 -13.13 -15.91
CA GLN A 523 -5.06 -12.85 -16.74
C GLN A 523 -6.31 -12.51 -15.90
N VAL A 524 -6.50 -13.14 -14.73
CA VAL A 524 -7.62 -12.84 -13.81
C VAL A 524 -7.49 -11.43 -13.24
N ILE A 525 -6.27 -10.96 -12.94
CA ILE A 525 -6.02 -9.57 -12.50
C ILE A 525 -6.40 -8.58 -13.61
N ILE A 526 -5.98 -8.85 -14.86
CA ILE A 526 -6.36 -8.03 -16.03
C ILE A 526 -7.89 -8.01 -16.18
N ALA A 527 -8.55 -9.17 -16.10
CA ALA A 527 -10.00 -9.28 -16.19
C ALA A 527 -10.70 -8.48 -15.09
N GLN A 528 -10.17 -8.51 -13.85
CA GLN A 528 -10.69 -7.73 -12.74
C GLN A 528 -10.56 -6.23 -12.98
N ALA A 529 -9.39 -5.77 -13.44
CA ALA A 529 -9.14 -4.37 -13.70
C ALA A 529 -10.07 -3.84 -14.82
N LEU A 530 -10.31 -4.64 -15.86
CA LEU A 530 -11.19 -4.27 -16.99
C LEU A 530 -12.69 -4.39 -16.71
N THR A 531 -13.10 -4.81 -15.50
CA THR A 531 -14.52 -4.79 -15.11
C THR A 531 -15.13 -3.39 -15.18
N CYS A 532 -14.33 -2.32 -15.07
CA CYS A 532 -14.77 -0.94 -15.28
C CYS A 532 -15.32 -0.70 -16.69
N GLY A 533 -14.86 -1.45 -17.69
CA GLY A 533 -15.34 -1.41 -19.07
C GLY A 533 -16.70 -2.09 -19.31
N ASP A 534 -17.17 -2.92 -18.37
CA ASP A 534 -18.42 -3.68 -18.55
C ASP A 534 -19.64 -2.75 -18.66
N ARG A 535 -19.66 -1.65 -17.91
CA ARG A 535 -20.74 -0.67 -17.99
C ARG A 535 -20.77 0.03 -19.35
N PHE A 536 -19.60 0.33 -19.91
CA PHE A 536 -19.46 0.93 -21.24
C PHE A 536 -19.91 -0.04 -22.34
N CYS A 537 -19.64 -1.34 -22.17
CA CYS A 537 -19.97 -2.40 -23.12
C CYS A 537 -21.23 -3.20 -22.75
N ALA A 538 -22.13 -2.66 -21.90
CA ALA A 538 -23.25 -3.42 -21.34
C ALA A 538 -24.17 -4.03 -22.42
N ASN A 539 -24.39 -3.30 -23.52
CA ASN A 539 -25.21 -3.73 -24.64
C ASN A 539 -24.58 -4.85 -25.48
N ILE A 540 -23.26 -5.04 -25.38
CA ILE A 540 -22.50 -6.02 -26.17
C ILE A 540 -22.35 -7.32 -25.38
N PHE A 541 -21.95 -7.20 -24.11
CA PHE A 541 -21.61 -8.39 -23.33
C PHE A 541 -22.84 -9.16 -22.82
N SER A 542 -24.05 -8.56 -22.79
CA SER A 542 -25.28 -9.25 -22.34
C SER A 542 -25.12 -10.00 -21.00
N GLY A 543 -24.33 -9.44 -20.07
CA GLY A 543 -24.02 -10.06 -18.77
C GLY A 543 -22.79 -10.98 -18.74
N ASN A 544 -22.19 -11.32 -19.88
CA ASN A 544 -20.96 -12.11 -20.01
C ASN A 544 -19.71 -11.24 -20.19
N GLY A 545 -19.62 -10.12 -19.46
CA GLY A 545 -18.49 -9.18 -19.54
C GLY A 545 -17.22 -9.68 -18.85
N PHE A 546 -16.27 -8.78 -18.61
CA PHE A 546 -15.05 -9.05 -17.86
C PHE A 546 -15.33 -9.49 -16.42
N ALA A 547 -16.40 -9.00 -15.79
CA ALA A 547 -16.80 -9.42 -14.45
C ALA A 547 -17.28 -10.87 -14.41
N ALA A 548 -17.94 -11.35 -15.45
CA ALA A 548 -18.35 -12.75 -15.57
C ALA A 548 -17.13 -13.66 -15.78
N LEU A 549 -16.22 -13.27 -16.68
CA LEU A 549 -14.92 -13.92 -16.88
C LEU A 549 -14.13 -14.01 -15.57
N TYR A 550 -13.99 -12.88 -14.88
CA TYR A 550 -13.33 -12.82 -13.57
C TYR A 550 -13.94 -13.83 -12.61
N ARG A 551 -15.26 -13.80 -12.37
CA ARG A 551 -15.93 -14.73 -11.45
C ARG A 551 -15.75 -16.20 -11.84
N GLN A 552 -15.83 -16.50 -13.13
CA GLN A 552 -15.69 -17.86 -13.66
C GLN A 552 -14.32 -18.46 -13.32
N TYR A 553 -13.24 -17.73 -13.60
CA TYR A 553 -11.87 -18.22 -13.41
C TYR A 553 -11.31 -17.96 -12.01
N GLN A 554 -11.84 -16.97 -11.29
CA GLN A 554 -11.59 -16.82 -9.86
C GLN A 554 -12.02 -18.08 -9.10
N GLY A 555 -13.12 -18.73 -9.51
CA GLY A 555 -13.54 -20.02 -8.96
C GLY A 555 -12.50 -21.14 -9.15
N GLU A 556 -11.80 -21.18 -10.28
CA GLU A 556 -10.74 -22.16 -10.55
C GLU A 556 -9.48 -21.90 -9.70
N ILE A 557 -9.07 -20.63 -9.54
CA ILE A 557 -7.99 -20.24 -8.62
C ILE A 557 -8.35 -20.61 -7.17
N HIS A 558 -9.60 -20.39 -6.75
CA HIS A 558 -10.07 -20.78 -5.42
C HIS A 558 -10.07 -22.31 -5.22
N LYS A 559 -10.38 -23.12 -6.24
CA LYS A 559 -10.33 -24.58 -6.12
C LYS A 559 -8.91 -25.08 -5.84
N GLU A 560 -7.90 -24.52 -6.50
CA GLU A 560 -6.49 -24.85 -6.21
C GLU A 560 -6.09 -24.39 -4.80
N CYS A 561 -6.43 -23.15 -4.43
CA CYS A 561 -6.18 -22.65 -3.07
C CYS A 561 -6.87 -23.52 -2.01
N ARG A 562 -8.05 -24.09 -2.32
CA ARG A 562 -8.78 -25.00 -1.44
C ARG A 562 -8.09 -26.35 -1.26
N ILE A 563 -7.36 -26.83 -2.28
CA ILE A 563 -6.51 -28.04 -2.16
C ILE A 563 -5.36 -27.75 -1.22
N VAL A 564 -4.62 -26.64 -1.44
CA VAL A 564 -3.50 -26.25 -0.57
C VAL A 564 -3.97 -25.97 0.85
N TYR A 565 -5.13 -25.33 1.02
CA TYR A 565 -5.79 -25.14 2.30
C TYR A 565 -6.11 -26.45 3.02
N LYS A 566 -6.65 -27.44 2.31
CA LYS A 566 -6.89 -28.78 2.86
C LYS A 566 -5.60 -29.43 3.32
N THR A 567 -4.52 -29.26 2.56
CA THR A 567 -3.18 -29.73 2.91
C THR A 567 -2.66 -29.05 4.17
N VAL A 568 -2.80 -27.72 4.29
CA VAL A 568 -2.43 -26.97 5.50
C VAL A 568 -3.20 -27.47 6.72
N LEU A 569 -4.52 -27.62 6.63
CA LEU A 569 -5.34 -28.14 7.73
C LEU A 569 -4.97 -29.57 8.11
N ASP A 570 -4.71 -30.44 7.13
CA ASP A 570 -4.26 -31.81 7.37
C ASP A 570 -2.93 -31.82 8.14
N HIS A 571 -1.95 -31.00 7.73
CA HIS A 571 -0.68 -30.85 8.45
C HIS A 571 -0.87 -30.32 9.88
N ILE A 572 -1.72 -29.30 10.09
CA ILE A 572 -2.03 -28.75 11.43
C ILE A 572 -2.67 -29.82 12.32
N SER A 573 -3.58 -30.62 11.78
CA SER A 573 -4.25 -31.70 12.52
C SER A 573 -3.30 -32.81 12.96
N LYS A 574 -2.20 -33.01 12.21
CA LYS A 574 -1.14 -33.99 12.48
C LYS A 574 0.00 -33.44 13.35
N GLY A 575 -0.02 -32.15 13.71
CA GLY A 575 1.07 -31.49 14.45
C GLY A 575 2.32 -31.24 13.61
N ASP A 576 2.22 -31.30 12.28
CA ASP A 576 3.32 -31.11 11.34
C ASP A 576 3.41 -29.64 10.90
N TYR A 577 3.81 -28.80 11.86
CA TYR A 577 3.87 -27.35 11.66
C TYR A 577 4.92 -26.93 10.63
N ALA A 578 5.95 -27.74 10.37
CA ALA A 578 6.95 -27.44 9.35
C ALA A 578 6.36 -27.50 7.94
N ASN A 579 5.63 -28.58 7.62
CA ASN A 579 4.98 -28.72 6.32
C ASN A 579 3.75 -27.79 6.19
N ALA A 580 3.06 -27.49 7.30
CA ALA A 580 2.02 -26.47 7.31
C ALA A 580 2.55 -25.08 6.93
N ASP A 581 3.71 -24.65 7.47
CA ASP A 581 4.34 -23.36 7.13
C ASP A 581 4.82 -23.29 5.67
N MET A 582 5.36 -24.38 5.13
CA MET A 582 5.72 -24.46 3.71
C MET A 582 4.49 -24.33 2.81
N ALA A 583 3.42 -25.08 3.10
CA ALA A 583 2.17 -25.01 2.34
C ALA A 583 1.48 -23.63 2.49
N LEU A 584 1.65 -22.95 3.63
CA LEU A 584 1.23 -21.56 3.83
C LEU A 584 2.07 -20.57 3.02
N SER A 585 3.36 -20.83 2.83
CA SER A 585 4.26 -20.01 2.01
C SER A 585 3.87 -20.06 0.53
N ASP A 586 3.43 -21.22 0.03
CA ASP A 586 2.93 -21.40 -1.35
C ASP A 586 1.66 -20.58 -1.67
N ILE A 587 0.99 -20.04 -0.64
CA ILE A 587 -0.20 -19.21 -0.76
C ILE A 587 -0.01 -17.80 -0.19
N GLN A 588 1.20 -17.42 0.24
CA GLN A 588 1.49 -16.15 0.92
C GLN A 588 1.17 -14.91 0.07
N ASP A 589 1.35 -14.99 -1.26
CA ASP A 589 0.99 -13.91 -2.18
C ASP A 589 -0.51 -13.83 -2.45
N LYS A 590 -1.32 -14.74 -1.91
CA LYS A 590 -2.76 -14.86 -2.17
C LYS A 590 -3.52 -14.33 -0.95
N PRO A 591 -4.55 -13.46 -1.09
CA PRO A 591 -5.46 -13.22 0.01
C PRO A 591 -6.24 -14.52 0.27
N LEU A 592 -5.84 -15.27 1.30
CA LEU A 592 -6.64 -16.36 1.84
C LEU A 592 -8.07 -15.84 2.01
N ASN A 593 -9.06 -16.59 1.49
CA ASN A 593 -10.46 -16.30 1.76
C ASN A 593 -10.62 -16.08 3.27
N PRO A 594 -11.23 -14.97 3.73
CA PRO A 594 -11.35 -14.66 5.16
C PRO A 594 -11.89 -15.82 6.00
N ARG A 595 -12.80 -16.63 5.42
CA ARG A 595 -13.35 -17.82 6.06
C ARG A 595 -12.31 -18.92 6.26
N ASP A 596 -11.51 -19.19 5.25
CA ASP A 596 -10.46 -20.23 5.28
C ASP A 596 -9.31 -19.77 6.19
N LYS A 597 -8.92 -18.49 6.13
CA LYS A 597 -7.98 -17.90 7.08
C LYS A 597 -8.45 -18.10 8.52
N ALA A 598 -9.68 -17.71 8.83
CA ALA A 598 -10.23 -17.85 10.18
C ALA A 598 -10.24 -19.31 10.67
N GLN A 599 -10.52 -20.27 9.79
CA GLN A 599 -10.49 -21.69 10.15
C GLN A 599 -9.07 -22.19 10.39
N ILE A 600 -8.07 -21.82 9.56
CA ILE A 600 -6.65 -22.13 9.83
C ILE A 600 -6.25 -21.55 11.19
N GLN A 601 -6.58 -20.29 11.46
CA GLN A 601 -6.26 -19.64 12.72
C GLN A 601 -6.86 -20.39 13.91
N ASN A 602 -8.14 -20.77 13.80
CA ASN A 602 -8.83 -21.50 14.85
C ASN A 602 -8.25 -22.92 15.08
N ASP A 603 -7.96 -23.67 14.01
CA ASP A 603 -7.41 -25.02 14.12
C ASP A 603 -5.96 -25.00 14.61
N LEU A 604 -5.17 -24.00 14.19
CA LEU A 604 -3.81 -23.78 14.69
C LEU A 604 -3.82 -23.44 16.18
N HIS A 605 -4.70 -22.52 16.59
CA HIS A 605 -4.93 -22.16 17.99
C HIS A 605 -5.35 -23.38 18.82
N CYS A 606 -6.34 -24.14 18.37
CA CYS A 606 -6.82 -25.34 19.06
C CYS A 606 -5.75 -26.43 19.15
N SER A 607 -5.03 -26.68 18.06
CA SER A 607 -3.95 -27.69 17.98
C SER A 607 -2.81 -27.36 18.93
N LEU A 608 -2.29 -26.13 18.89
CA LEU A 608 -1.18 -25.68 19.75
C LEU A 608 -1.58 -25.59 21.23
N ASN A 609 -2.78 -25.07 21.53
CA ASN A 609 -3.26 -25.03 22.93
C ASN A 609 -3.47 -26.42 23.50
N LYS A 610 -4.01 -27.35 22.71
CA LYS A 610 -4.12 -28.76 23.11
C LYS A 610 -2.75 -29.36 23.35
N LEU A 611 -1.79 -29.16 22.43
CA LEU A 611 -0.43 -29.68 22.55
C LEU A 611 0.29 -29.15 23.80
N MET A 612 0.21 -27.84 24.06
CA MET A 612 0.74 -27.21 25.28
C MET A 612 0.10 -27.77 26.55
N LYS A 613 -1.24 -27.90 26.56
CA LYS A 613 -1.99 -28.42 27.71
C LYS A 613 -1.67 -29.89 27.98
N ASP A 614 -1.64 -30.72 26.94
CA ASP A 614 -1.31 -32.14 27.04
C ASP A 614 0.11 -32.32 27.58
N THR A 615 1.07 -31.53 27.09
CA THR A 615 2.47 -31.55 27.57
C THR A 615 2.59 -31.17 29.03
N LYS A 616 1.92 -30.08 29.46
CA LYS A 616 1.86 -29.69 30.88
C LYS A 616 1.21 -30.76 31.74
N SER A 617 0.15 -31.39 31.25
CA SER A 617 -0.55 -32.46 31.97
C SER A 617 0.33 -33.69 32.14
N ILE A 618 1.05 -34.11 31.09
CA ILE A 618 1.98 -35.26 31.16
C ILE A 618 3.14 -34.93 32.10
N ALA A 619 3.72 -33.73 31.99
CA ALA A 619 4.80 -33.28 32.88
C ALA A 619 4.34 -33.28 34.35
N ASN A 620 3.20 -32.69 34.66
CA ASN A 620 2.67 -32.69 36.03
C ASN A 620 2.33 -34.10 36.53
N TRP A 621 1.87 -35.00 35.67
CA TRP A 621 1.62 -36.41 36.04
C TRP A 621 2.91 -37.16 36.45
N LEU A 622 4.07 -36.73 35.94
CA LEU A 622 5.39 -37.27 36.30
C LEU A 622 5.91 -36.76 37.66
N ASP A 623 5.27 -35.78 38.29
CA ASP A 623 5.67 -35.29 39.62
C ASP A 623 5.64 -36.43 40.66
N GLY A 624 6.80 -36.72 41.25
CA GLY A 624 7.01 -37.83 42.19
C GLY A 624 7.09 -39.23 41.57
N LYS A 625 7.10 -39.36 40.24
CA LYS A 625 7.15 -40.64 39.52
C LYS A 625 8.26 -40.73 38.47
N ILE A 626 8.99 -39.65 38.23
CA ILE A 626 9.98 -39.54 37.14
C ILE A 626 11.09 -40.62 37.17
N GLU A 627 11.36 -41.20 38.34
CA GLU A 627 12.38 -42.24 38.54
C GLU A 627 11.93 -43.67 38.18
N ARG A 628 10.66 -43.87 37.78
CA ARG A 628 10.16 -45.19 37.36
C ARG A 628 10.48 -45.44 35.90
N GLU A 629 11.06 -46.60 35.60
CA GLU A 629 11.52 -46.97 34.25
C GLU A 629 10.37 -47.01 33.22
N ASP A 630 9.15 -47.37 33.65
CA ASP A 630 7.94 -47.43 32.81
C ASP A 630 7.51 -46.07 32.22
N ASN A 631 8.00 -44.96 32.79
CA ASN A 631 7.59 -43.60 32.41
C ASN A 631 8.35 -43.03 31.21
N ARG A 632 9.29 -43.79 30.63
CA ARG A 632 10.08 -43.37 29.47
C ARG A 632 9.22 -42.94 28.28
N SER A 633 8.13 -43.66 28.01
CA SER A 633 7.19 -43.32 26.93
C SER A 633 6.58 -41.91 27.10
N GLN A 634 6.33 -41.49 28.33
CA GLN A 634 5.79 -40.16 28.63
C GLN A 634 6.86 -39.06 28.45
N ILE A 635 8.11 -39.35 28.80
CA ILE A 635 9.24 -38.44 28.62
C ILE A 635 9.51 -38.21 27.13
N THR A 636 9.51 -39.27 26.32
CA THR A 636 9.61 -39.15 24.86
C THR A 636 8.48 -38.32 24.28
N LYS A 637 7.24 -38.51 24.77
CA LYS A 637 6.08 -37.73 24.31
C LYS A 637 6.17 -36.25 24.69
N ILE A 638 6.67 -35.92 25.88
CA ILE A 638 6.95 -34.52 26.27
C ILE A 638 7.97 -33.92 25.30
N LYS A 639 9.06 -34.64 25.02
CA LYS A 639 10.11 -34.19 24.10
C LYS A 639 9.55 -33.89 22.70
N GLU A 640 8.80 -34.83 22.13
CA GLU A 640 8.18 -34.68 20.80
C GLU A 640 7.24 -33.47 20.75
N ASN A 641 6.42 -33.27 21.78
CA ASN A 641 5.52 -32.13 21.84
C ASN A 641 6.27 -30.79 21.97
N ILE A 642 7.31 -30.71 22.80
CA ILE A 642 8.10 -29.47 22.94
C ILE A 642 8.78 -29.13 21.60
N GLU A 643 9.30 -30.13 20.88
CA GLU A 643 9.90 -29.90 19.57
C GLU A 643 8.90 -29.39 18.54
N GLN A 644 7.69 -29.97 18.49
CA GLN A 644 6.62 -29.48 17.62
C GLN A 644 6.23 -28.03 17.94
N ILE A 645 6.14 -27.68 19.23
CA ILE A 645 5.84 -26.30 19.68
C ILE A 645 6.96 -25.34 19.28
N ARG A 646 8.23 -25.74 19.41
CA ARG A 646 9.40 -24.95 18.97
C ARG A 646 9.42 -24.75 17.47
N ILE A 647 9.11 -25.79 16.69
CA ILE A 647 8.96 -25.68 15.24
C ILE A 647 7.90 -24.63 14.93
N ALA A 648 6.71 -24.69 15.54
CA ALA A 648 5.67 -23.69 15.32
C ALA A 648 6.13 -22.26 15.67
N CYS A 649 6.84 -22.07 16.79
CA CYS A 649 7.38 -20.76 17.20
C CYS A 649 8.38 -20.17 16.20
N ASN A 650 9.19 -21.02 15.55
CA ASN A 650 10.24 -20.60 14.63
C ASN A 650 9.73 -20.37 13.19
N LYS A 651 8.44 -20.62 12.92
CA LYS A 651 7.86 -20.55 11.58
C LYS A 651 7.04 -19.27 11.41
N HIS A 652 7.50 -18.42 10.50
CA HIS A 652 7.04 -17.03 10.41
C HIS A 652 5.56 -16.92 9.99
N MET A 653 5.08 -17.77 9.07
CA MET A 653 3.68 -17.71 8.63
C MET A 653 2.73 -18.22 9.71
N ILE A 654 3.14 -19.26 10.42
CA ILE A 654 2.40 -19.80 11.57
C ILE A 654 2.26 -18.73 12.64
N MET A 655 3.36 -18.09 13.06
CA MET A 655 3.31 -17.03 14.08
C MET A 655 2.45 -15.84 13.66
N LYS A 656 2.54 -15.40 12.39
CA LYS A 656 1.71 -14.29 11.86
C LYS A 656 0.20 -14.56 11.86
N LEU A 657 -0.22 -15.82 11.87
CA LEU A 657 -1.64 -16.19 11.86
C LEU A 657 -2.23 -16.30 13.26
N LEU A 658 -1.42 -16.47 14.29
CA LEU A 658 -1.89 -16.57 15.67
C LEU A 658 -2.28 -15.20 16.23
N ASP A 659 -3.27 -15.20 17.12
CA ASP A 659 -3.58 -14.06 17.97
C ASP A 659 -2.45 -13.77 18.97
N ASP A 660 -2.34 -12.51 19.41
CA ASP A 660 -1.28 -12.03 20.29
C ASP A 660 -1.22 -12.80 21.62
N ASP A 661 -2.37 -13.22 22.14
CA ASP A 661 -2.47 -14.00 23.39
C ASP A 661 -1.82 -15.39 23.24
N THR A 662 -2.08 -16.06 22.12
CA THR A 662 -1.51 -17.37 21.80
C THR A 662 -0.02 -17.28 21.47
N GLN A 663 0.40 -16.25 20.74
CA GLN A 663 1.83 -15.98 20.49
C GLN A 663 2.59 -15.79 21.82
N THR A 664 2.03 -14.99 22.72
CA THR A 664 2.61 -14.74 24.05
C THR A 664 2.69 -16.03 24.86
N SER A 665 1.64 -16.86 24.81
CA SER A 665 1.59 -18.15 25.51
C SER A 665 2.64 -19.13 24.98
N LEU A 666 2.84 -19.19 23.67
CA LEU A 666 3.88 -20.02 23.04
C LEU A 666 5.29 -19.58 23.41
N GLN A 667 5.56 -18.27 23.38
CA GLN A 667 6.86 -17.72 23.76
C GLN A 667 7.20 -17.98 25.24
N LYS A 668 6.19 -18.00 26.12
CA LYS A 668 6.36 -18.33 27.55
C LYS A 668 6.41 -19.83 27.82
N PHE A 669 5.85 -20.65 26.93
CA PHE A 669 5.68 -22.08 27.14
C PHE A 669 6.99 -22.80 27.44
N ASP A 670 8.05 -22.50 26.69
CA ASP A 670 9.37 -23.10 26.90
C ASP A 670 9.85 -22.86 28.34
N ASN A 671 9.74 -21.63 28.86
CA ASN A 671 10.13 -21.32 30.24
C ASN A 671 9.24 -22.04 31.26
N GLU A 672 7.93 -22.04 31.05
CA GLU A 672 6.98 -22.69 31.96
C GLU A 672 7.20 -24.21 32.05
N ILE A 673 7.40 -24.89 30.92
CA ILE A 673 7.63 -26.34 30.91
C ILE A 673 9.01 -26.67 31.50
N ASN A 674 10.02 -25.83 31.25
CA ASN A 674 11.35 -25.98 31.84
C ASN A 674 11.32 -25.84 33.36
N GLU A 675 10.55 -24.88 33.91
CA GLU A 675 10.35 -24.75 35.36
C GLU A 675 9.66 -25.99 35.95
N ILE A 676 8.60 -26.48 35.31
CA ILE A 676 7.88 -27.69 35.74
C ILE A 676 8.83 -28.90 35.75
N LEU A 677 9.53 -29.15 34.64
CA LEU A 677 10.45 -30.29 34.52
C LEU A 677 11.63 -30.16 35.49
N SER A 678 12.21 -28.96 35.63
CA SER A 678 13.30 -28.72 36.58
C SER A 678 12.88 -28.99 38.00
N ARG A 679 11.71 -28.51 38.42
CA ARG A 679 11.14 -28.78 39.75
C ARG A 679 10.95 -30.28 40.00
N ILE A 680 10.46 -31.02 39.01
CA ILE A 680 10.23 -32.47 39.13
C ILE A 680 11.56 -33.22 39.22
N ILE A 681 12.55 -32.87 38.38
CA ILE A 681 13.88 -33.50 38.43
C ILE A 681 14.57 -33.17 39.76
N LEU A 682 14.49 -31.93 40.26
CA LEU A 682 15.04 -31.55 41.57
C LEU A 682 14.43 -32.36 42.71
N LYS A 683 13.12 -32.61 42.68
CA LYS A 683 12.47 -33.50 43.67
C LYS A 683 13.03 -34.93 43.60
N GLY A 684 13.27 -35.44 42.40
CA GLY A 684 13.91 -36.75 42.23
C GLY A 684 15.35 -36.76 42.79
N LEU A 685 16.15 -35.75 42.44
CA LEU A 685 17.51 -35.59 42.98
C LEU A 685 17.53 -35.50 44.52
N ASN A 686 16.57 -34.79 45.13
CA ASN A 686 16.44 -34.74 46.59
C ASN A 686 16.04 -36.10 47.18
N SER A 687 15.30 -36.93 46.45
CA SER A 687 14.96 -38.29 46.88
C SER A 687 16.21 -39.19 46.86
N ILE A 688 17.07 -39.03 45.86
CA ILE A 688 18.39 -39.69 45.78
C ILE A 688 19.29 -39.27 46.93
N GLU A 689 19.36 -37.98 47.25
CA GLU A 689 20.10 -37.47 48.41
C GLU A 689 19.61 -38.14 49.71
N ALA A 690 18.31 -38.23 49.91
CA ALA A 690 17.72 -38.93 51.06
C ALA A 690 18.07 -40.43 51.08
N PHE A 691 18.14 -41.11 49.92
CA PHE A 691 18.62 -42.50 49.84
C PHE A 691 20.09 -42.63 50.22
N MET A 692 20.93 -41.66 49.85
CA MET A 692 22.35 -41.63 50.23
C MET A 692 22.51 -41.44 51.75
N ASP A 693 21.74 -40.55 52.36
CA ASP A 693 21.77 -40.30 53.81
C ASP A 693 21.27 -41.50 54.63
N ALA A 694 20.37 -42.32 54.06
CA ALA A 694 19.83 -43.53 54.69
C ALA A 694 20.68 -44.80 54.48
N ASP A 695 21.85 -44.68 53.86
CA ASP A 695 22.71 -45.79 53.43
C ASP A 695 22.03 -46.78 52.45
N SER A 696 21.03 -46.32 51.68
CA SER A 696 20.32 -47.09 50.65
C SER A 696 21.00 -46.93 49.29
N PHE A 697 22.24 -47.41 49.20
CA PHE A 697 23.13 -47.11 48.07
C PHE A 697 22.66 -47.67 46.73
N SER A 698 21.96 -48.81 46.74
CA SER A 698 21.44 -49.44 45.51
C SER A 698 20.34 -48.57 44.89
N GLU A 699 19.47 -48.04 45.74
CA GLU A 699 18.38 -47.16 45.36
C GLU A 699 18.92 -45.80 44.90
N ALA A 700 19.98 -45.29 45.53
CA ALA A 700 20.68 -44.08 45.09
C ALA A 700 21.40 -44.25 43.74
N GLU A 701 22.15 -45.35 43.52
CA GLU A 701 22.81 -45.63 42.23
C GLU A 701 21.77 -45.77 41.11
N HIS A 702 20.72 -46.56 41.34
CA HIS A 702 19.68 -46.78 40.34
C HIS A 702 18.87 -45.51 40.03
N GLY A 703 18.47 -44.76 41.06
CA GLY A 703 17.78 -43.48 40.88
C GLY A 703 18.63 -42.48 40.09
N MET A 704 19.93 -42.41 40.38
CA MET A 704 20.86 -41.53 39.67
C MET A 704 21.05 -41.94 38.20
N GLU A 705 21.11 -43.24 37.91
CA GLU A 705 21.19 -43.75 36.54
C GLU A 705 19.92 -43.40 35.75
N THR A 706 18.74 -43.62 36.34
CA THR A 706 17.45 -43.31 35.71
C THR A 706 17.32 -41.82 35.43
N LEU A 707 17.56 -40.94 36.42
CA LEU A 707 17.52 -39.49 36.20
C LEU A 707 18.57 -39.01 35.18
N SER A 708 19.76 -39.63 35.15
CA SER A 708 20.77 -39.33 34.13
C SER A 708 20.28 -39.67 32.71
N LYS A 709 19.50 -40.75 32.54
CA LYS A 709 18.87 -41.09 31.26
C LYS A 709 17.78 -40.07 30.90
N VAL A 710 16.93 -39.68 31.85
CA VAL A 710 15.89 -38.65 31.65
C VAL A 710 16.51 -37.31 31.24
N GLN A 711 17.53 -36.85 31.95
CA GLN A 711 18.26 -35.62 31.61
C GLN A 711 18.88 -35.69 30.21
N ARG A 712 19.37 -36.86 29.80
CA ARG A 712 19.92 -37.06 28.45
C ARG A 712 18.84 -37.05 27.37
N GLU A 713 17.68 -37.65 27.63
CA GLU A 713 16.57 -37.64 26.66
C GLU A 713 16.02 -36.22 26.46
N LEU A 714 16.00 -35.43 27.53
CA LEU A 714 15.63 -34.02 27.55
C LEU A 714 16.81 -33.08 27.24
N ALA A 715 17.98 -33.59 26.86
CA ALA A 715 19.12 -32.77 26.49
C ALA A 715 18.79 -31.93 25.23
N GLY A 716 19.01 -30.62 25.30
CA GLY A 716 18.62 -29.64 24.28
C GLY A 716 17.34 -28.86 24.61
N TYR A 717 16.60 -29.30 25.63
CA TYR A 717 15.52 -28.54 26.28
C TYR A 717 16.08 -27.96 27.58
N CYS A 718 15.66 -26.76 27.97
CA CYS A 718 16.37 -25.99 28.99
C CYS A 718 16.14 -26.57 30.40
N ILE A 719 17.02 -27.50 30.79
CA ILE A 719 17.14 -28.00 32.15
C ILE A 719 17.88 -26.95 32.97
N SER A 720 17.29 -26.48 34.07
CA SER A 720 17.87 -25.40 34.88
C SER A 720 19.31 -25.71 35.33
N SER A 721 20.12 -24.66 35.49
CA SER A 721 21.48 -24.76 36.04
C SER A 721 21.50 -25.44 37.41
N ASP A 722 20.44 -25.26 38.18
CA ASP A 722 20.30 -25.83 39.53
C ASP A 722 20.16 -27.35 39.48
N VAL A 723 19.41 -27.88 38.50
CA VAL A 723 19.32 -29.34 38.26
C VAL A 723 20.69 -29.91 37.90
N THR A 724 21.42 -29.27 36.97
CA THR A 724 22.74 -29.73 36.55
C THR A 724 23.72 -29.69 37.72
N LYS A 725 23.76 -28.58 38.45
CA LYS A 725 24.62 -28.40 39.63
C LYS A 725 24.33 -29.45 40.71
N LYS A 726 23.07 -29.63 41.10
CA LYS A 726 22.67 -30.62 42.12
C LYS A 726 22.95 -32.05 41.65
N SER A 727 22.73 -32.34 40.37
CA SER A 727 23.05 -33.63 39.76
C SER A 727 24.54 -33.94 39.81
N ASP A 728 25.40 -32.97 39.49
CA ASP A 728 26.85 -33.13 39.56
C ASP A 728 27.35 -33.24 41.00
N GLU A 729 26.82 -32.42 41.92
CA GLU A 729 27.08 -32.51 43.36
C GLU A 729 26.73 -33.89 43.94
N LEU A 730 25.57 -34.44 43.58
CA LEU A 730 25.15 -35.78 44.01
C LEU A 730 25.97 -36.87 43.34
N ARG A 731 26.34 -36.72 42.07
CA ARG A 731 27.22 -37.70 41.39
C ARG A 731 28.59 -37.77 42.06
N GLU A 732 29.17 -36.62 42.41
CA GLU A 732 30.43 -36.56 43.13
C GLU A 732 30.29 -37.10 44.55
N SER A 733 29.20 -36.75 45.25
CA SER A 733 28.91 -37.28 46.58
C SER A 733 28.72 -38.81 46.57
N LEU A 734 28.07 -39.35 45.54
CA LEU A 734 27.89 -40.80 45.32
C LEU A 734 29.21 -41.46 44.90
N TYR A 735 30.12 -40.74 44.25
CA TYR A 735 31.48 -41.22 43.97
C TYR A 735 32.29 -41.34 45.27
N GLN A 736 32.22 -40.32 46.12
CA GLN A 736 32.92 -40.24 47.41
C GLN A 736 32.25 -41.04 48.54
N ILE A 737 31.05 -41.58 48.33
CA ILE A 737 30.26 -42.22 49.39
C ILE A 737 31.01 -43.39 50.03
N VAL A 738 31.78 -44.16 49.25
CA VAL A 738 32.62 -45.25 49.76
C VAL A 738 33.67 -44.72 50.73
N THR A 739 34.34 -43.62 50.39
CA THR A 739 35.34 -42.99 51.25
C THR A 739 34.69 -42.50 52.55
N LYS A 740 33.54 -41.81 52.46
CA LYS A 740 32.79 -41.34 53.63
C LYS A 740 32.32 -42.48 54.54
N ILE A 741 31.86 -43.60 53.97
CA ILE A 741 31.49 -44.81 54.72
C ILE A 741 32.71 -45.38 55.46
N LEU A 742 33.86 -45.44 54.81
CA LEU A 742 35.11 -45.95 55.39
C LEU A 742 35.66 -45.04 56.50
N GLU A 743 35.46 -43.72 56.40
CA GLU A 743 35.85 -42.74 57.43
C GLU A 743 34.91 -42.75 58.64
N ARG A 744 33.59 -42.85 58.42
CA ARG A 744 32.58 -42.86 59.50
C ARG A 744 32.61 -44.13 60.35
N SER A 745 33.11 -45.23 59.78
CA SER A 745 33.04 -46.55 60.41
C SER A 745 34.30 -46.85 61.22
N ASP A 746 34.33 -46.37 62.46
CA ASP A 746 35.35 -46.72 63.46
C ASP A 746 35.09 -48.14 64.00
N PHE A 747 35.74 -49.13 63.37
CA PHE A 747 35.74 -50.52 63.81
C PHE A 747 37.07 -50.93 64.46
N GLU A 748 37.80 -49.99 65.05
CA GLU A 748 39.11 -50.25 65.67
C GLU A 748 38.99 -50.83 67.10
N ASP A 749 37.81 -50.77 67.71
CA ASP A 749 37.55 -51.30 69.04
C ASP A 749 36.33 -52.23 69.04
N VAL A 750 36.57 -53.51 69.37
CA VAL A 750 35.56 -54.57 69.44
C VAL A 750 34.44 -54.24 70.43
N ASN A 751 34.72 -53.45 71.48
CA ASN A 751 33.72 -53.07 72.48
C ASN A 751 32.70 -52.05 71.95
N LYS A 752 33.07 -51.27 70.92
CA LYS A 752 32.19 -50.27 70.29
C LYS A 752 31.21 -50.87 69.29
N TYR A 753 31.31 -52.16 68.96
CA TYR A 753 30.46 -52.82 67.96
C TYR A 753 28.98 -52.86 68.38
N SER A 754 28.68 -52.65 69.66
CA SER A 754 27.30 -52.50 70.15
C SER A 754 26.66 -51.14 69.80
N ILE A 755 27.49 -50.09 69.67
CA ILE A 755 27.05 -48.72 69.35
C ILE A 755 26.85 -48.57 67.84
N ASN A 756 27.79 -49.08 67.04
CA ASN A 756 27.73 -49.09 65.59
C ASN A 756 27.90 -50.54 65.06
N PRO A 757 26.80 -51.32 64.97
CA PRO A 757 26.86 -52.72 64.57
C PRO A 757 27.38 -52.89 63.13
N PRO A 758 28.50 -53.60 62.92
CA PRO A 758 29.02 -53.84 61.57
C PRO A 758 28.05 -54.65 60.68
N LYS A 759 27.19 -55.48 61.30
CA LYS A 759 26.28 -56.41 60.60
C LYS A 759 25.38 -55.75 59.56
N ASP A 760 24.72 -54.65 59.91
CA ASP A 760 23.70 -54.05 59.03
C ASP A 760 24.35 -53.28 57.87
N LEU A 761 25.44 -52.56 58.15
CA LEU A 761 26.23 -51.86 57.12
C LEU A 761 26.87 -52.85 56.13
N LEU A 762 27.47 -53.94 56.63
CA LEU A 762 28.05 -54.98 55.76
C LEU A 762 26.97 -55.69 54.94
N ALA A 763 25.77 -55.90 55.47
CA ALA A 763 24.65 -56.46 54.71
C ALA A 763 24.20 -55.53 53.56
N LYS A 764 24.10 -54.22 53.83
CA LYS A 764 23.79 -53.20 52.82
C LYS A 764 24.88 -53.13 51.74
N LEU A 765 26.15 -53.10 52.13
CA LEU A 765 27.29 -53.11 51.19
C LEU A 765 27.35 -54.38 50.36
N LYS A 766 27.08 -55.55 50.97
CA LYS A 766 27.06 -56.84 50.26
C LYS A 766 25.95 -56.92 49.22
N LYS A 767 24.76 -56.37 49.53
CA LYS A 767 23.63 -56.28 48.59
C LYS A 767 24.04 -55.47 47.34
N VAL A 768 24.75 -54.36 47.51
CA VAL A 768 25.20 -53.51 46.38
C VAL A 768 26.36 -54.16 45.64
N ALA A 769 27.31 -54.76 46.37
CA ALA A 769 28.42 -55.53 45.79
C ALA A 769 27.93 -56.69 44.91
N SER A 770 26.83 -57.36 45.27
CA SER A 770 26.23 -58.43 44.45
C SER A 770 25.64 -57.96 43.13
N HIS A 771 25.42 -56.65 42.95
CA HIS A 771 24.99 -56.05 41.67
C HIS A 771 26.19 -55.63 40.79
N GLY A 772 27.43 -55.96 41.17
CA GLY A 772 28.62 -55.82 40.32
C GLY A 772 29.43 -54.52 40.48
N SER A 773 29.10 -53.66 41.47
CA SER A 773 29.82 -52.41 41.70
C SER A 773 31.16 -52.63 42.40
N ALA A 774 32.27 -52.60 41.65
CA ALA A 774 33.62 -52.92 42.12
C ALA A 774 34.07 -52.10 43.35
N ARG A 775 33.66 -50.82 43.42
CA ARG A 775 33.97 -49.91 44.53
C ARG A 775 33.34 -50.33 45.86
N PHE A 776 32.08 -50.79 45.84
CA PHE A 776 31.39 -51.28 47.03
C PHE A 776 31.88 -52.67 47.43
N THR A 777 32.28 -53.50 46.47
CA THR A 777 32.98 -54.76 46.73
C THR A 777 34.32 -54.52 47.44
N GLN A 778 35.10 -53.54 46.98
CA GLN A 778 36.36 -53.15 47.62
C GLN A 778 36.13 -52.61 49.03
N ALA A 779 35.13 -51.75 49.22
CA ALA A 779 34.75 -51.21 50.53
C ALA A 779 34.33 -52.32 51.51
N HIS A 780 33.45 -53.22 51.08
CA HIS A 780 33.03 -54.38 51.84
C HIS A 780 34.23 -55.24 52.27
N ASN A 781 35.12 -55.57 51.32
CA ASN A 781 36.29 -56.39 51.60
C ASN A 781 37.29 -55.70 52.54
N SER A 782 37.49 -54.39 52.37
CA SER A 782 38.36 -53.58 53.26
C SER A 782 37.82 -53.54 54.69
N MET A 783 36.51 -53.34 54.86
CA MET A 783 35.86 -53.37 56.18
C MET A 783 35.92 -54.74 56.83
N VAL A 784 35.62 -55.80 56.08
CA VAL A 784 35.78 -57.17 56.55
C VAL A 784 37.23 -57.45 56.96
N GLY A 785 38.21 -56.94 56.20
CA GLY A 785 39.63 -57.02 56.53
C GLY A 785 39.98 -56.32 57.86
N LYS A 786 39.52 -55.07 58.04
CA LYS A 786 39.72 -54.30 59.29
C LYS A 786 39.08 -54.99 60.49
N ILE A 787 37.84 -55.46 60.35
CA ILE A 787 37.13 -56.19 61.41
C ILE A 787 37.89 -57.46 61.76
N ARG A 788 38.38 -58.20 60.76
CA ARG A 788 39.17 -59.42 60.98
C ARG A 788 40.44 -59.13 61.76
N GLN A 789 41.20 -58.14 61.33
CA GLN A 789 42.44 -57.74 61.99
C GLN A 789 42.17 -57.33 63.45
N THR A 790 41.16 -56.49 63.68
CA THR A 790 40.82 -55.98 65.01
C THR A 790 40.36 -57.11 65.94
N PHE A 791 39.51 -58.03 65.45
CA PHE A 791 39.10 -59.21 66.21
C PHE A 791 40.27 -60.14 66.52
N SER A 792 41.17 -60.37 65.56
CA SER A 792 42.38 -61.18 65.78
C SER A 792 43.31 -60.55 66.81
N VAL A 793 43.51 -59.22 66.79
CA VAL A 793 44.30 -58.52 67.80
C VAL A 793 43.66 -58.66 69.19
N ALA A 794 42.33 -58.54 69.28
CA ALA A 794 41.63 -58.71 70.55
C ALA A 794 41.70 -60.15 71.08
N ILE A 795 41.64 -61.15 70.20
CA ILE A 795 41.88 -62.57 70.52
C ILE A 795 43.30 -62.79 71.05
N ASP A 796 44.32 -62.22 70.40
CA ASP A 796 45.72 -62.30 70.87
C ASP A 796 45.92 -61.62 72.24
N GLN A 797 45.20 -60.53 72.50
CA GLN A 797 45.22 -59.87 73.81
C GLN A 797 44.63 -60.76 74.92
N VAL A 798 43.68 -61.66 74.61
CA VAL A 798 43.21 -62.67 75.56
C VAL A 798 44.34 -63.66 75.86
N HIS A 799 45.04 -64.17 74.84
CA HIS A 799 46.17 -65.08 75.04
C HIS A 799 47.26 -64.49 75.96
N LYS A 800 47.55 -63.19 75.81
CA LYS A 800 48.59 -62.49 76.59
C LYS A 800 48.13 -62.05 77.98
N ALA A 801 46.83 -62.08 78.28
CA ALA A 801 46.30 -61.63 79.57
C ALA A 801 46.58 -62.63 80.70
N PRO A 802 46.65 -62.18 81.97
CA PRO A 802 46.71 -63.06 83.13
C PRO A 802 45.44 -63.94 83.23
N LEU A 803 45.56 -65.15 83.76
CA LEU A 803 44.52 -66.20 83.70
C LEU A 803 43.16 -65.75 84.28
N ASN A 804 43.18 -64.91 85.33
CA ASN A 804 42.00 -64.33 85.98
C ASN A 804 41.24 -63.31 85.09
N GLU A 805 41.91 -62.64 84.16
CA GLU A 805 41.30 -61.65 83.25
C GLU A 805 40.81 -62.27 81.94
N ARG A 806 41.36 -63.43 81.54
CA ARG A 806 41.06 -64.06 80.25
C ARG A 806 39.57 -64.37 80.09
N SER A 807 38.91 -64.84 81.14
CA SER A 807 37.47 -65.19 81.11
C SER A 807 36.57 -63.97 80.86
N LEU A 808 36.89 -62.82 81.45
CA LEU A 808 36.18 -61.55 81.23
C LEU A 808 36.36 -61.04 79.80
N LYS A 809 37.59 -61.11 79.27
CA LYS A 809 37.86 -60.71 77.88
C LYS A 809 37.23 -61.67 76.86
N ILE A 810 37.09 -62.96 77.17
CA ILE A 810 36.33 -63.91 76.34
C ILE A 810 34.84 -63.56 76.31
N ARG A 811 34.26 -63.09 77.43
CA ARG A 811 32.86 -62.64 77.45
C ARG A 811 32.64 -61.38 76.61
N SER A 812 33.55 -60.41 76.63
CA SER A 812 33.44 -59.23 75.78
C SER A 812 33.55 -59.56 74.28
N LEU A 813 34.46 -60.46 73.91
CA LEU A 813 34.56 -60.99 72.55
C LEU A 813 33.26 -61.71 72.11
N ASN A 814 32.71 -62.56 72.97
CA ASN A 814 31.43 -63.25 72.71
C ASN A 814 30.25 -62.29 72.57
N TYR A 815 30.24 -61.20 73.32
CA TYR A 815 29.22 -60.16 73.19
C TYR A 815 29.35 -59.42 71.85
N ALA A 816 30.57 -59.05 71.46
CA ALA A 816 30.81 -58.38 70.18
C ALA A 816 30.50 -59.26 68.96
N LEU A 817 30.66 -60.59 69.08
CA LEU A 817 30.28 -61.55 68.04
C LEU A 817 28.80 -61.43 67.62
N CYS A 818 27.89 -61.04 68.52
CA CYS A 818 26.47 -60.89 68.21
C CYS A 818 26.18 -59.80 67.17
N PHE A 819 27.10 -58.84 67.01
CA PHE A 819 26.98 -57.69 66.10
C PHE A 819 27.72 -57.88 64.78
N LEU A 820 28.27 -59.08 64.54
CA LEU A 820 28.92 -59.45 63.27
C LEU A 820 27.98 -60.21 62.32
N PRO A 821 28.25 -60.17 61.00
CA PRO A 821 27.65 -61.08 60.02
C PRO A 821 27.91 -62.55 60.34
N LYS A 822 26.98 -63.44 59.96
CA LYS A 822 27.00 -64.89 60.31
C LYS A 822 28.29 -65.61 59.93
N ASP A 823 28.89 -65.25 58.81
CA ASP A 823 30.14 -65.81 58.30
C ASP A 823 31.33 -65.46 59.21
N LEU A 824 31.50 -64.19 59.56
CA LEU A 824 32.54 -63.76 60.51
C LEU A 824 32.26 -64.25 61.94
N GLN A 825 30.99 -64.27 62.33
CA GLN A 825 30.56 -64.79 63.62
C GLN A 825 30.95 -66.27 63.78
N THR A 826 30.71 -67.09 62.77
CA THR A 826 31.06 -68.52 62.79
C THR A 826 32.57 -68.71 62.86
N GLN A 827 33.32 -67.93 62.08
CA GLN A 827 34.79 -67.99 62.05
C GLN A 827 35.41 -67.66 63.41
N PHE A 828 35.04 -66.54 64.02
CA PHE A 828 35.64 -66.12 65.30
C PHE A 828 35.11 -66.91 66.50
N LYS A 829 33.87 -67.43 66.42
CA LYS A 829 33.33 -68.31 67.46
C LYS A 829 34.16 -69.57 67.64
N LEU A 830 34.58 -70.21 66.54
CA LEU A 830 35.49 -71.37 66.59
C LEU A 830 36.79 -71.04 67.33
N GLN A 831 37.41 -69.89 67.02
CA GLN A 831 38.65 -69.46 67.65
C GLN A 831 38.47 -69.15 69.15
N ILE A 832 37.37 -68.52 69.53
CA ILE A 832 37.05 -68.20 70.93
C ILE A 832 36.73 -69.48 71.73
N ASP A 833 36.05 -70.45 71.12
CA ASP A 833 35.76 -71.75 71.73
C ASP A 833 37.04 -72.56 71.97
N GLU A 834 37.99 -72.57 71.02
CA GLU A 834 39.32 -73.18 71.19
C GLU A 834 40.13 -72.52 72.32
N LEU A 835 40.13 -71.19 72.37
CA LEU A 835 40.75 -70.41 73.46
C LEU A 835 40.13 -70.73 74.82
N SER A 836 38.80 -70.83 74.88
CA SER A 836 38.07 -71.17 76.09
C SER A 836 38.46 -72.57 76.60
N LYS A 837 38.60 -73.53 75.67
CA LYS A 837 39.04 -74.89 75.99
C LYS A 837 40.49 -74.93 76.50
N LEU A 838 41.41 -74.22 75.84
CA LEU A 838 42.81 -74.12 76.28
C LEU A 838 42.95 -73.56 77.70
N ILE A 839 42.16 -72.56 78.07
CA ILE A 839 42.16 -71.98 79.42
C ILE A 839 41.68 -73.00 80.46
N ILE A 840 40.61 -73.75 80.14
CA ILE A 840 40.08 -74.81 81.01
C ILE A 840 41.10 -75.93 81.20
N ASP A 841 41.75 -76.38 80.12
CA ASP A 841 42.77 -77.43 80.16
C ASP A 841 44.00 -76.99 80.99
N GLU A 842 44.44 -75.74 80.84
CA GLU A 842 45.54 -75.15 81.59
C GLU A 842 45.23 -75.05 83.11
N GLU A 843 44.03 -74.61 83.48
CA GLU A 843 43.58 -74.55 84.88
C GLU A 843 43.48 -75.96 85.52
N THR A 844 43.03 -76.94 84.74
CA THR A 844 42.89 -78.34 85.20
C THR A 844 44.25 -78.99 85.48
N ALA A 845 45.25 -78.72 84.63
CA ALA A 845 46.62 -79.22 84.83
C ALA A 845 47.24 -78.71 86.14
N TYR A 846 47.04 -77.42 86.47
CA TYR A 846 47.54 -76.84 87.71
C TYR A 846 46.92 -77.45 88.97
N ARG A 847 45.65 -77.85 88.93
CA ARG A 847 44.99 -78.56 90.05
C ARG A 847 45.52 -79.97 90.23
N GLN A 848 45.75 -80.69 89.13
CA GLN A 848 46.27 -82.07 89.19
C GLN A 848 47.70 -82.13 89.76
N ASP A 849 48.55 -81.15 89.44
CA ASP A 849 49.90 -81.05 90.01
C ASP A 849 49.90 -80.80 91.52
N LEU A 850 48.94 -80.02 92.01
CA LEU A 850 48.72 -79.80 93.44
C LEU A 850 48.31 -81.09 94.16
N GLU A 851 47.31 -81.80 93.62
CA GLU A 851 46.82 -83.05 94.20
C GLU A 851 47.91 -84.12 94.26
N ARG A 852 48.65 -84.33 93.16
CA ARG A 852 49.78 -85.27 93.12
C ARG A 852 50.85 -84.97 94.17
N SER A 853 51.10 -83.69 94.42
CA SER A 853 52.13 -83.29 95.37
C SER A 853 51.75 -83.64 96.81
N PHE A 854 50.45 -83.68 97.15
CA PHE A 854 49.97 -84.07 98.48
C PHE A 854 49.91 -85.59 98.70
N THR A 855 49.71 -86.40 97.66
CA THR A 855 49.57 -87.86 97.77
C THR A 855 50.78 -88.53 98.43
N PHE A 856 51.98 -87.99 98.22
CA PHE A 856 53.25 -88.60 98.67
C PHE A 856 53.87 -87.94 99.91
N VAL A 857 53.20 -86.94 100.52
CA VAL A 857 53.81 -86.11 101.58
C VAL A 857 54.10 -86.87 102.87
N ASN A 858 53.37 -87.96 103.13
CA ASN A 858 53.62 -88.79 104.31
C ASN A 858 54.85 -89.69 104.19
N GLU A 859 55.27 -89.99 102.96
CA GLU A 859 56.30 -91.00 102.66
C GLU A 859 57.62 -90.39 102.18
N ASP A 860 57.58 -89.22 101.54
CA ASP A 860 58.72 -88.57 100.89
C ASP A 860 58.91 -87.12 101.36
N GLU A 861 60.00 -86.81 102.07
CA GLU A 861 60.33 -85.44 102.48
C GLU A 861 60.54 -84.49 101.28
N HIS A 862 60.91 -85.00 100.10
CA HIS A 862 60.99 -84.18 98.88
C HIS A 862 59.62 -83.72 98.39
N ALA A 863 58.52 -84.38 98.76
CA ALA A 863 57.18 -83.92 98.45
C ALA A 863 56.83 -82.61 99.16
N ILE A 864 57.28 -82.42 100.41
CA ILE A 864 57.12 -81.15 101.15
C ILE A 864 57.89 -80.02 100.46
N THR A 865 59.05 -80.33 99.89
CA THR A 865 59.86 -79.34 99.12
C THR A 865 59.16 -78.96 97.81
N ARG A 866 58.53 -79.92 97.11
CA ARG A 866 57.72 -79.66 95.91
C ARG A 866 56.51 -78.77 96.20
N LEU A 867 55.87 -78.92 97.37
CA LEU A 867 54.80 -78.01 97.81
C LEU A 867 55.31 -76.57 97.96
N GLY A 868 56.55 -76.37 98.40
CA GLY A 868 57.19 -75.05 98.45
C GLY A 868 57.36 -74.42 97.06
N VAL A 869 57.79 -75.20 96.07
CA VAL A 869 57.92 -74.74 94.66
C VAL A 869 56.55 -74.39 94.06
N LEU A 870 55.51 -75.18 94.36
CA LEU A 870 54.14 -74.88 93.94
C LEU A 870 53.60 -73.61 94.61
N ALA A 871 53.87 -73.41 95.90
CA ALA A 871 53.49 -72.19 96.61
C ALA A 871 54.09 -70.94 95.97
N GLU A 872 55.39 -70.99 95.62
CA GLU A 872 56.07 -69.90 94.92
C GLU A 872 55.46 -69.63 93.54
N LYS A 873 55.20 -70.68 92.76
CA LYS A 873 54.63 -70.57 91.42
C LYS A 873 53.22 -69.98 91.45
N TYR A 874 52.35 -70.42 92.37
CA TYR A 874 51.00 -69.88 92.51
C TYR A 874 51.00 -68.43 92.99
N SER A 875 51.95 -68.04 93.85
CA SER A 875 52.11 -66.66 94.27
C SER A 875 52.61 -65.74 93.15
N LYS A 876 53.53 -66.20 92.29
CA LYS A 876 54.06 -65.41 91.16
C LYS A 876 53.06 -65.18 90.03
N HIS A 877 52.08 -66.09 89.87
CA HIS A 877 51.06 -66.02 88.82
C HIS A 877 49.69 -65.55 89.31
N ASP A 878 49.61 -64.94 90.51
CA ASP A 878 48.37 -64.46 91.15
C ASP A 878 47.23 -65.51 91.18
N MET A 879 47.61 -66.79 91.35
CA MET A 879 46.66 -67.91 91.42
C MET A 879 46.11 -68.06 92.85
N HIS A 880 45.41 -67.05 93.34
CA HIS A 880 44.96 -66.95 94.73
C HIS A 880 44.10 -68.14 95.20
N ASP A 881 43.24 -68.68 94.34
CA ASP A 881 42.38 -69.82 94.68
C ASP A 881 43.17 -71.13 94.87
N LEU A 882 44.19 -71.36 94.04
CA LEU A 882 45.08 -72.52 94.16
C LEU A 882 46.01 -72.38 95.36
N LEU A 883 46.52 -71.17 95.63
CA LEU A 883 47.33 -70.88 96.81
C LEU A 883 46.51 -71.06 98.11
N LYS A 884 45.23 -70.67 98.11
CA LYS A 884 44.30 -70.91 99.22
C LYS A 884 44.07 -72.41 99.44
N THR A 885 43.88 -73.17 98.37
CA THR A 885 43.68 -74.63 98.44
C THR A 885 44.93 -75.34 98.99
N LEU A 886 46.12 -74.95 98.51
CA LEU A 886 47.40 -75.42 99.04
C LEU A 886 47.53 -75.11 100.53
N ARG A 887 47.15 -73.90 100.96
CA ARG A 887 47.15 -73.48 102.37
C ARG A 887 46.28 -74.37 103.25
N GLU A 888 45.03 -74.59 102.84
CA GLU A 888 44.10 -75.42 103.60
C GLU A 888 44.58 -76.87 103.73
N GLN A 889 45.16 -77.44 102.67
CA GLN A 889 45.67 -78.82 102.69
C GLN A 889 46.95 -78.95 103.55
N CYS A 890 47.89 -78.00 103.46
CA CYS A 890 49.07 -77.96 104.32
C CYS A 890 48.68 -77.91 105.81
N LEU A 891 47.71 -77.07 106.18
CA LEU A 891 47.28 -76.93 107.57
C LEU A 891 46.56 -78.16 108.09
N LYS A 892 45.73 -78.83 107.27
CA LYS A 892 45.13 -80.13 107.61
C LYS A 892 46.20 -81.18 107.91
N GLN A 893 47.24 -81.25 107.07
CA GLN A 893 48.31 -82.25 107.25
C GLN A 893 49.14 -81.99 108.51
N LEU A 894 49.48 -80.73 108.78
CA LEU A 894 50.18 -80.32 110.00
C LEU A 894 49.36 -80.60 111.26
N HIS A 895 48.04 -80.43 111.20
CA HIS A 895 47.17 -80.78 112.31
C HIS A 895 47.18 -82.29 112.59
N MET A 896 47.16 -83.13 111.56
CA MET A 896 47.32 -84.58 111.72
C MET A 896 48.65 -84.95 112.35
N TYR A 897 49.76 -84.37 111.89
CA TYR A 897 51.07 -84.60 112.49
C TYR A 897 51.14 -84.18 113.96
N ARG A 898 50.55 -83.04 114.32
CA ARG A 898 50.45 -82.62 115.72
C ARG A 898 49.68 -83.63 116.59
N MET A 899 48.57 -84.17 116.08
CA MET A 899 47.79 -85.20 116.79
C MET A 899 48.57 -86.50 116.93
N ASN A 900 49.31 -86.90 115.90
CA ASN A 900 50.17 -88.08 115.94
C ASN A 900 51.31 -87.91 116.97
N ILE A 901 51.93 -86.73 117.06
CA ILE A 901 52.95 -86.44 118.08
C ILE A 901 52.38 -86.61 119.49
N GLN A 902 51.20 -86.04 119.76
CA GLN A 902 50.52 -86.20 121.05
C GLN A 902 50.27 -87.67 121.36
N LYS A 903 49.71 -88.42 120.40
CA LYS A 903 49.46 -89.85 120.52
C LYS A 903 50.74 -90.65 120.78
N PHE A 904 51.81 -90.40 120.02
CA PHE A 904 53.09 -91.09 120.18
C PHE A 904 53.75 -90.80 121.53
N PHE A 905 53.64 -89.57 122.05
CA PHE A 905 54.10 -89.27 123.41
C PHE A 905 53.27 -89.98 124.49
N ASP A 906 51.96 -90.09 124.31
CA ASP A 906 51.10 -90.81 125.26
C ASP A 906 51.33 -92.34 125.20
N GLU A 907 51.72 -92.87 124.03
CA GLU A 907 52.14 -94.27 123.83
C GLU A 907 53.62 -94.52 124.20
N GLN A 908 54.36 -93.50 124.67
CA GLN A 908 55.80 -93.53 124.97
C GLN A 908 56.73 -93.87 123.78
N ASN A 909 56.24 -93.76 122.55
CA ASN A 909 57.02 -93.95 121.33
C ASN A 909 57.71 -92.63 120.91
N VAL A 910 58.82 -92.30 121.58
CA VAL A 910 59.55 -91.03 121.37
C VAL A 910 60.14 -90.94 119.96
N GLN A 911 60.61 -92.04 119.38
CA GLN A 911 61.22 -92.04 118.05
C GLN A 911 60.23 -91.59 116.97
N SER A 912 59.02 -92.16 116.95
CA SER A 912 57.99 -91.76 115.99
C SER A 912 57.48 -90.33 116.22
N ALA A 913 57.49 -89.85 117.47
CA ALA A 913 57.21 -88.45 117.77
C ALA A 913 58.27 -87.52 117.16
N ILE A 914 59.57 -87.83 117.31
CA ILE A 914 60.68 -87.05 116.74
C ILE A 914 60.62 -87.03 115.21
N ASP A 915 60.38 -88.17 114.56
CA ASP A 915 60.31 -88.21 113.09
C ASP A 915 59.09 -87.43 112.56
N THR A 916 57.99 -87.38 113.32
CA THR A 916 56.84 -86.53 112.98
C THR A 916 57.14 -85.04 113.21
N ILE A 917 57.92 -84.69 114.23
CA ILE A 917 58.40 -83.31 114.47
C ILE A 917 59.30 -82.84 113.32
N LYS A 918 60.22 -83.67 112.83
CA LYS A 918 61.08 -83.34 111.67
C LYS A 918 60.25 -82.97 110.44
N LYS A 919 59.16 -83.69 110.16
CA LYS A 919 58.24 -83.36 109.07
C LYS A 919 57.57 -82.00 109.25
N ILE A 920 57.14 -81.66 110.47
CA ILE A 920 56.55 -80.33 110.77
C ILE A 920 57.59 -79.22 110.56
N LEU A 921 58.83 -79.41 111.00
CA LEU A 921 59.90 -78.44 110.76
C LEU A 921 60.23 -78.29 109.27
N LYS A 922 60.16 -79.38 108.49
CA LYS A 922 60.35 -79.33 107.03
C LYS A 922 59.27 -78.53 106.32
N TYR A 923 58.02 -78.62 106.80
CA TYR A 923 56.92 -77.77 106.34
C TYR A 923 57.17 -76.28 106.64
N GLU A 924 57.68 -75.97 107.83
CA GLU A 924 58.07 -74.60 108.20
C GLU A 924 59.16 -74.06 107.28
N GLU A 925 60.19 -74.85 106.99
CA GLU A 925 61.30 -74.49 106.11
C GLU A 925 60.85 -74.27 104.66
N SER A 926 60.08 -75.21 104.10
CA SER A 926 59.78 -75.24 102.66
C SER A 926 58.58 -74.39 102.24
N VAL A 927 57.60 -74.22 103.14
CA VAL A 927 56.31 -73.58 102.81
C VAL A 927 55.99 -72.40 103.74
N GLY A 928 56.67 -72.29 104.90
CA GLY A 928 56.36 -71.29 105.93
C GLY A 928 56.56 -69.82 105.53
N ASN A 929 57.26 -69.54 104.42
CA ASN A 929 57.35 -68.19 103.85
C ASN A 929 56.10 -67.77 103.05
N TYR A 930 55.30 -68.75 102.59
CA TYR A 930 54.07 -68.53 101.81
C TYR A 930 52.81 -68.75 102.65
N ILE A 931 52.90 -69.51 103.75
CA ILE A 931 51.80 -69.78 104.69
C ILE A 931 52.29 -69.49 106.12
N SER A 932 51.93 -68.31 106.64
CA SER A 932 52.37 -67.83 107.96
C SER A 932 51.93 -68.73 109.11
N GLU A 933 50.77 -69.39 109.00
CA GLU A 933 50.20 -70.22 110.08
C GLU A 933 51.04 -71.47 110.38
N ILE A 934 51.88 -71.93 109.44
CA ILE A 934 52.73 -73.10 109.64
C ILE A 934 53.74 -72.87 110.77
N LYS A 935 54.27 -71.65 110.90
CA LYS A 935 55.20 -71.25 111.97
C LYS A 935 54.54 -71.36 113.35
N GLU A 936 53.27 -71.00 113.45
CA GLU A 936 52.49 -71.11 114.69
C GLU A 936 52.28 -72.57 115.10
N VAL A 937 51.99 -73.46 114.14
CA VAL A 937 51.86 -74.90 114.42
C VAL A 937 53.20 -75.50 114.88
N SER A 938 54.31 -75.13 114.24
CA SER A 938 55.66 -75.57 114.62
C SER A 938 56.03 -75.15 116.05
N ASN A 939 55.77 -73.89 116.42
CA ASN A 939 56.00 -73.38 117.78
C ASN A 939 55.17 -74.13 118.82
N ASN A 940 53.88 -74.36 118.56
CA ASN A 940 53.00 -75.12 119.44
C ASN A 940 53.51 -76.56 119.70
N VAL A 941 54.06 -77.21 118.67
CA VAL A 941 54.64 -78.55 118.78
C VAL A 941 55.95 -78.53 119.58
N ARG A 942 56.76 -77.47 119.41
CA ARG A 942 57.98 -77.25 120.20
C ARG A 942 57.66 -77.15 121.69
N ASP A 943 56.66 -76.34 122.05
CA ASP A 943 56.21 -76.18 123.44
C ASP A 943 55.66 -77.48 124.03
N LEU A 944 54.87 -78.23 123.24
CA LEU A 944 54.35 -79.54 123.64
C LEU A 944 55.47 -80.55 123.94
N THR A 945 56.49 -80.57 123.07
CA THR A 945 57.65 -81.47 123.18
C THR A 945 58.48 -81.13 124.42
N ILE A 946 58.76 -79.85 124.66
CA ILE A 946 59.49 -79.38 125.85
C ILE A 946 58.74 -79.79 127.13
N LYS A 947 57.42 -79.58 127.17
CA LYS A 947 56.59 -79.90 128.35
C LYS A 947 56.58 -81.40 128.66
N LYS A 948 56.48 -82.27 127.65
CA LYS A 948 56.45 -83.73 127.85
C LYS A 948 57.83 -84.29 128.23
N ILE A 949 58.92 -83.78 127.65
CA ILE A 949 60.28 -84.17 128.03
C ILE A 949 60.57 -83.77 129.48
N SER A 950 60.16 -82.56 129.91
CA SER A 950 60.30 -82.11 131.30
C SER A 950 59.60 -83.07 132.28
N ASN A 951 58.36 -83.50 131.99
CA ASN A 951 57.64 -84.48 132.82
C ASN A 951 58.36 -85.84 132.91
N CYS A 952 58.97 -86.33 131.82
CA CYS A 952 59.77 -87.56 131.86
C CYS A 952 61.01 -87.41 132.77
N CYS A 953 61.68 -86.25 132.71
CA CYS A 953 62.81 -85.94 133.58
C CYS A 953 62.39 -85.86 135.07
N ASP A 954 61.24 -85.25 135.37
CA ASP A 954 60.70 -85.16 136.74
C ASP A 954 60.31 -86.53 137.30
N THR A 955 59.80 -87.44 136.45
CA THR A 955 59.47 -88.81 136.84
C THR A 955 60.72 -89.65 137.15
N LEU A 956 61.81 -89.42 136.41
CA LEU A 956 63.12 -90.03 136.67
C LEU A 956 63.77 -89.50 137.96
N GLY A 957 63.56 -88.23 138.31
CA GLY A 957 64.03 -87.64 139.56
C GLY A 957 63.41 -88.26 140.83
N ASN A 958 62.16 -88.75 140.76
CA ASN A 958 61.45 -89.34 141.90
C ASN A 958 61.87 -90.81 142.21
N LEU A 959 62.51 -91.51 141.27
CA LEU A 959 62.97 -92.90 141.45
C LEU A 959 64.27 -93.02 142.27
N TYR A 960 64.93 -91.90 142.60
CA TYR A 960 66.23 -91.87 143.29
C TYR A 960 66.19 -92.22 144.79
N SER A 961 65.04 -92.59 145.37
CA SER A 961 64.84 -92.74 146.82
C SER A 961 64.55 -94.18 147.32
N ILE A 962 64.65 -95.22 146.48
CA ILE A 962 64.44 -96.61 146.91
C ILE A 962 65.58 -97.52 146.42
N GLU A 963 66.23 -98.23 147.35
CA GLU A 963 67.42 -99.07 147.17
C GLU A 963 67.21 -100.23 146.18
N GLN A 964 67.82 -100.15 144.99
CA GLN A 964 68.44 -101.24 144.20
C GLN A 964 69.06 -100.66 142.90
N ILE A 965 70.11 -99.85 143.05
CA ILE A 965 70.78 -99.07 141.98
C ILE A 965 71.34 -99.93 140.83
N GLN A 966 71.64 -101.21 141.06
CA GLN A 966 72.27 -102.07 140.04
C GLN A 966 71.33 -102.50 138.89
N VAL A 967 70.01 -102.38 139.05
CA VAL A 967 69.06 -102.70 137.95
C VAL A 967 68.86 -101.50 137.02
N ILE A 968 68.96 -100.27 137.53
CA ILE A 968 68.73 -99.04 136.75
C ILE A 968 69.95 -98.69 135.87
N GLU A 969 71.17 -98.94 136.34
CA GLU A 969 72.38 -98.73 135.52
C GLU A 969 72.41 -99.62 134.27
N LYS A 970 71.90 -100.85 134.35
CA LYS A 970 71.84 -101.76 133.20
C LYS A 970 70.80 -101.33 132.16
N THR A 971 69.65 -100.80 132.60
CA THR A 971 68.59 -100.36 131.68
C THR A 971 68.92 -99.03 130.98
N PHE A 972 69.73 -98.16 131.59
CA PHE A 972 70.17 -96.91 130.95
C PHE A 972 71.34 -97.08 129.98
N SER A 973 72.25 -98.03 130.21
CA SER A 973 73.30 -98.36 129.23
C SER A 973 72.75 -99.01 127.94
N ASP A 974 71.65 -99.75 128.03
CA ASP A 974 71.00 -100.36 126.87
C ASP A 974 70.14 -99.36 126.05
N MET A 975 69.79 -98.18 126.61
CA MET A 975 68.97 -97.17 125.92
C MET A 975 69.79 -96.15 125.10
N PHE A 976 71.09 -96.00 125.34
CA PHE A 976 71.95 -95.01 124.68
C PHE A 976 73.01 -95.62 123.74
N SER A 977 72.83 -96.88 123.35
CA SER A 977 73.76 -97.59 122.45
C SER A 977 73.09 -98.03 121.15
N PHE A 978 72.45 -97.13 120.38
CA PHE A 978 72.32 -97.26 118.91
C PHE A 978 72.05 -95.90 118.24
N SER A 979 72.93 -95.57 117.28
CA SER A 979 72.96 -94.50 116.24
C SER A 979 71.78 -93.55 116.09
#